data_AF-A0A7T1Y273-F1
#
_entry.id   AF-A0A7T1Y273-F1
#
_cell.length_a   1.000
_cell.length_b   1.000
_cell.length_c   1.000
_cell.angle_alpha   90.00
_cell.angle_beta   90.00
_cell.angle_gamma   90.00
#
_symmetry.space_group_name_H-M   'P 1'
#
loop_
_entity.id
_entity.type
_entity.pdbx_description
1 polymer ?
#
loop_
_entity_poly.entity_id
_entity_poly.type
_entity_poly.pdbx_seq_one_letter_code
_entity_poly.pdbx_strand_id
1 'polypeptide(L)'
;MTEQQPPPRRFWLAGRRAAEQDRFFREALEARGWEEGDAQQWDSAWVTGMPEPAQFRNASPRRRINHVPGNAALTVKSRLHESLANLRTRMAEGFGAQHPLTSRLDFFPRAYVMPHDYHALQQAARGNPAQRWILKPTNASKGKGVRVLRDVGEAPLAPDWLVQEYLDQPHTIRGHKYVLRLYVLIASLAPLRVYLYRQGFAKLASEPWDPEDADNPYSQLTNPDINALNTRAEVPVEFIDLDRYRAWLREQGHDDAALFARIEELVSLTAIAGVDAMRSRTAALGADPRGCYELLGLDCLIDDTLKPWILECNLSPSLGTCAAPESGGLIEEGIKGDLVRDLIALTGLADGDAAEAPDPLAEAEAELARAGGFQRLLPAADPERYLAYFPLPTPEDLALADGLAGRRVPRPKLMRRRVSEVYDDQQLALYDAGSGRLYRPNDTAALIWLLATEGLEPEVIVEALGAATAEAEDAPGAESLRGEVGSTLAEWCRLGLLCQRGDEGIALPEHDAAAGAPSANDEAGQTVLLAHEQRRWALEVADVAAMERLQAGFGDALLPLSAEAARELPRLALLKAAAGYALASNDTLIASRLTLPAIVPALTEFLLRQAAGPGQPVIDAHLVVTPAGSVALCVAGEPQAREALAALPSALRSRFSRGVRLTAEGEEVRLEPLGLPGPGAGWSVAEALPMLPRELPVWVMAGTESAPATPTPLSRLDALGVLLPGCRTAGGVPPSAETIQQLDRWLEGRACWTVGVESTLTQLDVSQPTPADSMAAGN
;
A
#
# COMPACT_ATOMS: atom_id res chain seq x y z
N MET A 1 56.54 33.85 -9.82
CA MET A 1 55.10 33.74 -9.45
C MET A 1 54.80 32.26 -9.45
N THR A 2 54.71 31.67 -8.26
CA THR A 2 54.30 30.28 -8.08
C THR A 2 52.80 30.23 -8.31
N GLU A 3 52.35 29.61 -9.40
CA GLU A 3 50.95 29.24 -9.57
C GLU A 3 50.56 28.35 -8.39
N GLN A 4 49.76 28.89 -7.46
CA GLN A 4 49.13 28.08 -6.43
C GLN A 4 48.12 27.18 -7.14
N GLN A 5 48.41 25.87 -7.20
CA GLN A 5 47.43 24.89 -7.65
C GLN A 5 46.15 25.06 -6.81
N PRO A 6 44.97 25.07 -7.43
CA PRO A 6 43.71 25.12 -6.69
C PRO A 6 43.63 23.93 -5.72
N PRO A 7 43.02 24.11 -4.54
CA PRO A 7 42.90 23.03 -3.56
C PRO A 7 42.15 21.83 -4.18
N PRO A 8 42.51 20.59 -3.81
CA PRO A 8 41.86 19.39 -4.33
C PRO A 8 40.37 19.38 -3.94
N ARG A 9 39.51 19.02 -4.89
CA ARG A 9 38.05 18.86 -4.67
C ARG A 9 37.79 17.68 -3.77
N ARG A 10 36.75 17.77 -2.94
CA ARG A 10 36.46 16.76 -1.91
C ARG A 10 35.11 16.11 -2.08
N PHE A 11 35.05 14.78 -1.92
CA PHE A 11 33.78 14.05 -1.85
C PHE A 11 33.54 13.50 -0.45
N TRP A 12 32.28 13.45 -0.04
CA TRP A 12 31.88 12.90 1.26
C TRP A 12 30.92 11.74 1.05
N LEU A 13 31.26 10.58 1.62
CA LEU A 13 30.41 9.39 1.67
C LEU A 13 29.73 9.28 3.04
N ALA A 14 28.42 9.06 3.06
CA ALA A 14 27.67 8.88 4.31
C ALA A 14 26.46 7.96 4.17
N GLY A 15 25.85 7.60 5.31
CA GLY A 15 24.65 6.79 5.36
C GLY A 15 24.90 5.37 5.88
N ARG A 16 23.86 4.53 5.83
CA ARG A 16 23.89 3.15 6.33
C ARG A 16 23.87 2.15 5.18
N ARG A 17 25.00 1.93 4.51
CA ARG A 17 25.19 0.84 3.52
C ARG A 17 26.59 0.24 3.56
N ALA A 18 26.73 -0.93 2.94
CA ALA A 18 28.02 -1.58 2.74
C ALA A 18 28.85 -0.81 1.71
N ALA A 19 30.19 -0.82 1.89
CA ALA A 19 31.13 -0.06 1.07
C ALA A 19 31.04 -0.38 -0.44
N GLU A 20 30.60 -1.58 -0.80
CA GLU A 20 30.35 -2.00 -2.19
C GLU A 20 29.35 -1.10 -2.94
N GLN A 21 28.45 -0.44 -2.21
CA GLN A 21 27.40 0.41 -2.79
C GLN A 21 27.95 1.79 -3.20
N ASP A 22 29.06 2.21 -2.59
CA ASP A 22 29.72 3.49 -2.87
C ASP A 22 30.96 3.32 -3.77
N ARG A 23 31.37 2.07 -4.02
CA ARG A 23 32.60 1.70 -4.74
C ARG A 23 32.75 2.45 -6.06
N PHE A 24 31.74 2.36 -6.94
CA PHE A 24 31.81 2.98 -8.26
C PHE A 24 31.94 4.51 -8.20
N PHE A 25 31.29 5.14 -7.22
CA PHE A 25 31.35 6.59 -7.06
C PHE A 25 32.72 7.03 -6.56
N ARG A 26 33.25 6.35 -5.53
CA ARG A 26 34.60 6.57 -5.00
C ARG A 26 35.66 6.40 -6.08
N GLU A 27 35.70 5.23 -6.73
CA GLU A 27 36.72 4.89 -7.74
C GLU A 27 36.71 5.90 -8.90
N ALA A 28 35.52 6.34 -9.33
CA ALA A 28 35.40 7.30 -10.42
C ALA A 28 35.92 8.71 -10.05
N LEU A 29 35.74 9.16 -8.82
CA LEU A 29 36.22 10.46 -8.36
C LEU A 29 37.70 10.44 -7.97
N GLU A 30 38.18 9.40 -7.29
CA GLU A 30 39.60 9.22 -6.96
C GLU A 30 40.47 9.14 -8.22
N ALA A 31 40.00 8.46 -9.27
CA ALA A 31 40.66 8.43 -10.58
C ALA A 31 40.79 9.82 -11.24
N ARG A 32 40.05 10.82 -10.73
CA ARG A 32 40.07 12.22 -11.18
C ARG A 32 40.78 13.16 -10.20
N GLY A 33 41.47 12.61 -9.19
CA GLY A 33 42.24 13.39 -8.23
C GLY A 33 41.40 14.06 -7.14
N TRP A 34 40.16 13.62 -6.94
CA TRP A 34 39.36 14.04 -5.79
C TRP A 34 39.82 13.31 -4.51
N GLU A 35 39.68 13.98 -3.37
CA GLU A 35 40.02 13.44 -2.06
C GLU A 35 38.76 13.20 -1.20
N GLU A 36 38.81 12.24 -0.29
CA GLU A 36 37.73 12.02 0.67
C GLU A 36 37.73 13.15 1.73
N GLY A 37 36.58 13.78 1.91
CA GLY A 37 36.31 14.82 2.90
C GLY A 37 35.34 14.37 3.97
N ASP A 38 34.62 15.32 4.56
CA ASP A 38 33.68 15.08 5.65
C ASP A 38 32.40 15.92 5.51
N ALA A 39 31.50 15.80 6.48
CA ALA A 39 30.21 16.50 6.51
C ALA A 39 30.33 18.04 6.60
N GLN A 40 31.52 18.58 6.89
CA GLN A 40 31.81 20.01 6.98
C GLN A 40 32.55 20.52 5.73
N GLN A 41 33.28 19.65 5.03
CA GLN A 41 34.17 19.99 3.93
C GLN A 41 33.98 19.03 2.74
N TRP A 42 32.98 19.32 1.91
CA TRP A 42 32.68 18.57 0.69
C TRP A 42 32.28 19.50 -0.47
N ASP A 43 32.65 19.09 -1.69
CA ASP A 43 32.16 19.62 -2.97
C ASP A 43 31.16 18.66 -3.64
N SER A 44 31.24 17.36 -3.32
CA SER A 44 30.21 16.38 -3.66
C SER A 44 29.83 15.53 -2.47
N ALA A 45 28.56 15.50 -2.10
CA ALA A 45 28.03 14.61 -1.09
C ALA A 45 27.30 13.43 -1.76
N TRP A 46 27.76 12.22 -1.45
CA TRP A 46 27.11 10.97 -1.83
C TRP A 46 26.64 10.26 -0.56
N VAL A 47 25.36 10.42 -0.26
CA VAL A 47 24.74 9.87 0.92
C VAL A 47 23.84 8.71 0.52
N THR A 48 23.89 7.63 1.28
CA THR A 48 22.88 6.58 1.21
C THR A 48 21.75 6.89 2.19
N GLY A 49 20.53 7.00 1.66
CA GLY A 49 19.37 7.41 2.44
C GLY A 49 19.33 8.92 2.63
N MET A 50 18.24 9.42 3.23
CA MET A 50 18.01 10.86 3.32
C MET A 50 19.06 11.58 4.21
N PRO A 51 19.81 12.57 3.68
CA PRO A 51 20.72 13.40 4.45
C PRO A 51 20.04 14.23 5.54
N GLU A 52 20.83 14.66 6.53
CA GLU A 52 20.37 15.63 7.53
C GLU A 52 19.98 16.97 6.88
N PRO A 53 18.87 17.61 7.29
CA PRO A 53 18.37 18.84 6.66
C PRO A 53 19.40 19.98 6.54
N ALA A 54 20.35 20.07 7.47
CA ALA A 54 21.39 21.10 7.47
C ALA A 54 22.35 21.00 6.29
N GLN A 55 22.57 19.80 5.74
CA GLN A 55 23.50 19.58 4.64
C GLN A 55 23.03 20.22 3.33
N PHE A 56 21.71 20.30 3.12
CA PHE A 56 21.15 20.89 1.90
C PHE A 56 21.38 22.40 1.79
N ARG A 57 21.60 23.11 2.90
CA ARG A 57 21.95 24.55 2.89
C ARG A 57 23.33 24.82 2.30
N ASN A 58 24.19 23.81 2.28
CA ASN A 58 25.53 23.89 1.70
C ASN A 58 25.51 23.58 0.19
N ALA A 59 24.39 23.09 -0.34
CA ALA A 59 24.25 22.74 -1.74
C ALA A 59 24.23 24.01 -2.61
N SER A 60 24.92 23.95 -3.75
CA SER A 60 25.00 25.03 -4.74
C SER A 60 25.34 24.42 -6.11
N PRO A 61 25.31 25.19 -7.21
CA PRO A 61 25.74 24.67 -8.51
C PRO A 61 27.15 24.05 -8.51
N ARG A 62 28.03 24.48 -7.60
CA ARG A 62 29.39 23.93 -7.42
C ARG A 62 29.51 22.86 -6.33
N ARG A 63 28.55 22.80 -5.40
CA ARG A 63 28.49 21.83 -4.30
C ARG A 63 27.27 20.94 -4.45
N ARG A 64 27.47 19.73 -4.96
CA ARG A 64 26.37 18.86 -5.38
C ARG A 64 26.08 17.78 -4.33
N ILE A 65 24.80 17.52 -4.05
CA ILE A 65 24.34 16.45 -3.17
C ILE A 65 23.39 15.52 -3.93
N ASN A 66 23.55 14.21 -3.76
CA ASN A 66 22.83 13.16 -4.48
C ASN A 66 21.39 12.91 -4.00
N HIS A 67 20.79 13.89 -3.31
CA HIS A 67 19.40 13.83 -2.90
C HIS A 67 18.67 15.16 -3.06
N VAL A 68 17.37 15.05 -3.30
CA VAL A 68 16.44 16.17 -3.38
C VAL A 68 15.50 16.15 -2.16
N PRO A 69 15.44 17.23 -1.36
CA PRO A 69 14.46 17.35 -0.28
C PRO A 69 13.03 17.16 -0.81
N GLY A 70 12.24 16.32 -0.16
CA GLY A 70 10.86 16.04 -0.56
C GLY A 70 10.69 14.90 -1.58
N ASN A 71 11.78 14.21 -1.98
CA ASN A 71 11.74 13.05 -2.87
C ASN A 71 10.82 11.90 -2.38
N ALA A 72 10.45 11.88 -1.09
CA ALA A 72 9.50 10.95 -0.49
C ALA A 72 8.15 10.96 -1.23
N ALA A 73 7.80 12.07 -1.90
CA ALA A 73 6.67 12.15 -2.80
C ALA A 73 6.68 11.09 -3.91
N LEU A 74 7.87 10.62 -4.31
CA LEU A 74 8.04 9.55 -5.30
C LEU A 74 8.53 8.25 -4.68
N THR A 75 9.36 8.30 -3.64
CA THR A 75 10.09 7.12 -3.14
C THR A 75 9.36 6.34 -2.05
N VAL A 76 8.32 6.90 -1.45
CA VAL A 76 7.43 6.19 -0.51
C VAL A 76 6.18 5.75 -1.26
N LYS A 77 5.82 4.46 -1.18
CA LYS A 77 4.74 3.85 -2.01
C LYS A 77 3.40 4.58 -1.90
N SER A 78 2.95 4.91 -0.68
CA SER A 78 1.71 5.65 -0.46
C SER A 78 1.79 7.07 -1.04
N ARG A 79 2.92 7.75 -0.85
CA ARG A 79 3.13 9.11 -1.37
C ARG A 79 3.27 9.17 -2.89
N LEU A 80 3.88 8.16 -3.51
CA LEU A 80 3.91 8.00 -4.97
C LEU A 80 2.49 7.88 -5.51
N HIS A 81 1.68 7.01 -4.90
CA HIS A 81 0.28 6.86 -5.27
C HIS A 81 -0.50 8.18 -5.09
N GLU A 82 -0.36 8.84 -3.94
CA GLU A 82 -0.98 10.16 -3.69
C GLU A 82 -0.56 11.20 -4.75
N SER A 83 0.74 11.29 -5.07
CA SER A 83 1.27 12.26 -6.05
C SER A 83 0.69 12.04 -7.45
N LEU A 84 0.66 10.78 -7.90
CA LEU A 84 0.10 10.40 -9.20
C LEU A 84 -1.44 10.57 -9.23
N ALA A 85 -2.14 10.19 -8.16
CA ALA A 85 -3.58 10.35 -8.04
C ALA A 85 -4.00 11.83 -8.01
N ASN A 86 -3.23 12.68 -7.31
CA ASN A 86 -3.43 14.12 -7.27
C ASN A 86 -3.20 14.77 -8.64
N LEU A 87 -2.17 14.34 -9.36
CA LEU A 87 -1.93 14.75 -10.74
C LEU A 87 -3.12 14.37 -11.64
N ARG A 88 -3.59 13.11 -11.59
CA ARG A 88 -4.74 12.65 -12.38
C ARG A 88 -6.03 13.40 -12.04
N THR A 89 -6.28 13.65 -10.76
CA THR A 89 -7.44 14.42 -10.31
C THR A 89 -7.39 15.86 -10.82
N ARG A 90 -6.23 16.52 -10.74
CA ARG A 90 -6.04 17.87 -11.29
C ARG A 90 -6.29 17.90 -12.80
N MET A 91 -5.77 16.93 -13.55
CA MET A 91 -6.00 16.84 -14.99
C MET A 91 -7.49 16.62 -15.32
N ALA A 92 -8.16 15.74 -14.58
CA ALA A 92 -9.59 15.49 -14.77
C ALA A 92 -10.44 16.74 -14.49
N GLU A 93 -10.07 17.56 -13.51
CA GLU A 93 -10.80 18.78 -13.16
C GLU A 93 -10.52 19.95 -14.11
N GLY A 94 -9.28 20.09 -14.58
CA GLY A 94 -8.89 21.17 -15.49
C GLY A 94 -9.23 20.92 -16.96
N PHE A 95 -9.23 19.65 -17.40
CA PHE A 95 -9.37 19.25 -18.80
C PHE A 95 -10.51 18.24 -19.06
N GLY A 96 -11.03 17.57 -18.03
CA GLY A 96 -12.04 16.53 -18.14
C GLY A 96 -11.48 15.11 -17.91
N ALA A 97 -12.28 14.26 -17.27
CA ALA A 97 -11.89 12.90 -16.91
C ALA A 97 -11.57 12.00 -18.11
N GLN A 98 -12.27 12.20 -19.24
CA GLN A 98 -12.10 11.42 -20.48
C GLN A 98 -11.15 12.08 -21.49
N HIS A 99 -10.54 13.21 -21.12
CA HIS A 99 -9.64 13.93 -22.01
C HIS A 99 -8.36 13.11 -22.30
N PRO A 100 -7.80 13.13 -23.52
CA PRO A 100 -6.57 12.39 -23.85
C PRO A 100 -5.38 12.68 -22.94
N LEU A 101 -5.27 13.90 -22.42
CA LEU A 101 -4.22 14.24 -21.44
C LEU A 101 -4.42 13.51 -20.11
N THR A 102 -5.66 13.27 -19.69
CA THR A 102 -5.97 12.57 -18.44
C THR A 102 -5.70 11.07 -18.59
N SER A 103 -6.09 10.46 -19.72
CA SER A 103 -5.85 9.03 -19.96
C SER A 103 -4.36 8.65 -20.08
N ARG A 104 -3.49 9.61 -20.41
CA ARG A 104 -2.02 9.41 -20.36
C ARG A 104 -1.49 9.10 -18.96
N LEU A 105 -2.30 9.27 -17.91
CA LEU A 105 -1.95 8.94 -16.53
C LEU A 105 -2.40 7.54 -16.11
N ASP A 106 -2.98 6.74 -17.00
CA ASP A 106 -3.47 5.40 -16.69
C ASP A 106 -2.34 4.35 -16.67
N PHE A 107 -1.24 4.62 -15.98
CA PHE A 107 -0.06 3.76 -15.89
C PHE A 107 0.28 3.33 -14.46
N PHE A 108 -0.58 3.62 -13.49
CA PHE A 108 -0.39 3.19 -12.10
C PHE A 108 -1.67 2.54 -11.58
N PRO A 109 -1.57 1.36 -10.93
CA PRO A 109 -2.74 0.69 -10.36
C PRO A 109 -3.32 1.49 -9.19
N ARG A 110 -4.63 1.36 -8.96
CA ARG A 110 -5.28 1.99 -7.81
C ARG A 110 -4.75 1.41 -6.51
N ALA A 111 -4.64 2.23 -5.48
CA ALA A 111 -4.21 1.79 -4.16
C ALA A 111 -5.01 2.48 -3.04
N TYR A 112 -4.95 1.87 -1.86
CA TYR A 112 -5.72 2.22 -0.67
C TYR A 112 -4.79 2.17 0.55
N VAL A 113 -4.69 3.26 1.28
CA VAL A 113 -3.81 3.41 2.45
C VAL A 113 -4.56 3.01 3.72
N MET A 114 -4.05 2.01 4.43
CA MET A 114 -4.67 1.54 5.66
C MET A 114 -4.30 2.41 6.87
N PRO A 115 -5.18 2.49 7.89
CA PRO A 115 -6.54 1.91 7.93
C PRO A 115 -7.61 2.81 7.28
N HIS A 116 -7.26 4.05 6.90
CA HIS A 116 -8.21 5.09 6.48
C HIS A 116 -9.08 4.66 5.29
N ASP A 117 -8.48 4.00 4.32
CA ASP A 117 -9.15 3.60 3.10
C ASP A 117 -9.78 2.19 3.17
N TYR A 118 -9.85 1.57 4.35
CA TYR A 118 -10.32 0.19 4.50
C TYR A 118 -11.72 -0.01 3.90
N HIS A 119 -12.67 0.87 4.21
CA HIS A 119 -14.05 0.78 3.71
C HIS A 119 -14.13 1.06 2.20
N ALA A 120 -13.34 2.01 1.69
CA ALA A 120 -13.27 2.31 0.26
C ALA A 120 -12.69 1.13 -0.55
N LEU A 121 -11.72 0.41 0.02
CA LEU A 121 -11.19 -0.84 -0.53
C LEU A 121 -12.29 -1.91 -0.62
N GLN A 122 -13.09 -2.10 0.44
CA GLN A 122 -14.17 -3.08 0.43
C GLN A 122 -15.22 -2.77 -0.65
N GLN A 123 -15.62 -1.50 -0.78
CA GLN A 123 -16.56 -1.07 -1.81
C GLN A 123 -16.01 -1.33 -3.21
N ALA A 124 -14.73 -1.07 -3.45
CA ALA A 124 -14.13 -1.31 -4.75
C ALA A 124 -14.00 -2.80 -5.10
N ALA A 125 -13.60 -3.64 -4.14
CA ALA A 125 -13.54 -5.09 -4.35
C ALA A 125 -14.93 -5.69 -4.63
N ARG A 126 -16.00 -5.14 -4.06
CA ARG A 126 -17.38 -5.54 -4.39
C ARG A 126 -17.80 -5.08 -5.78
N GLY A 127 -17.44 -3.85 -6.15
CA GLY A 127 -17.74 -3.30 -7.46
C GLY A 127 -17.05 -4.06 -8.59
N ASN A 128 -15.92 -4.72 -8.31
CA ASN A 128 -15.21 -5.58 -9.25
C ASN A 128 -14.66 -6.85 -8.55
N PRO A 129 -15.51 -7.90 -8.38
CA PRO A 129 -15.12 -9.11 -7.65
C PRO A 129 -13.98 -9.92 -8.28
N ALA A 130 -13.73 -9.73 -9.58
CA ALA A 130 -12.62 -10.38 -10.27
C ALA A 130 -11.27 -9.71 -10.00
N GLN A 131 -11.26 -8.46 -9.52
CA GLN A 131 -10.03 -7.74 -9.23
C GLN A 131 -9.28 -8.39 -8.07
N ARG A 132 -8.03 -8.77 -8.34
CA ARG A 132 -7.10 -9.26 -7.32
C ARG A 132 -6.37 -8.11 -6.65
N TRP A 133 -5.88 -8.32 -5.44
CA TRP A 133 -5.28 -7.27 -4.62
C TRP A 133 -3.94 -7.73 -4.04
N ILE A 134 -3.00 -6.81 -3.89
CA ILE A 134 -1.69 -7.06 -3.27
C ILE A 134 -1.48 -6.13 -2.09
N LEU A 135 -1.16 -6.72 -0.94
CA LEU A 135 -0.81 -6.02 0.29
C LEU A 135 0.69 -5.70 0.27
N LYS A 136 1.05 -4.45 0.58
CA LYS A 136 2.41 -3.97 0.64
C LYS A 136 2.62 -3.11 1.89
N PRO A 137 3.73 -3.26 2.63
CA PRO A 137 4.11 -2.26 3.62
C PRO A 137 4.58 -0.97 2.92
N THR A 138 4.27 0.20 3.48
CA THR A 138 4.58 1.51 2.89
C THR A 138 6.08 1.83 2.92
N ASN A 139 6.76 1.45 4.01
CA ASN A 139 8.15 1.80 4.29
C ASN A 139 9.12 0.61 4.28
N ALA A 140 8.65 -0.62 4.00
CA ALA A 140 9.56 -1.76 3.89
C ALA A 140 10.15 -1.88 2.48
N SER A 141 11.40 -2.30 2.44
CA SER A 141 12.12 -2.68 1.22
C SER A 141 12.30 -4.21 1.16
N LYS A 142 12.80 -4.71 0.03
CA LYS A 142 13.16 -6.13 -0.17
C LYS A 142 11.99 -7.12 -0.20
N GLY A 143 10.78 -6.68 -0.50
CA GLY A 143 9.60 -7.55 -0.66
C GLY A 143 9.06 -8.20 0.63
N LYS A 144 9.64 -7.92 1.81
CA LYS A 144 9.16 -8.49 3.09
C LYS A 144 7.75 -8.02 3.41
N GLY A 145 6.84 -8.96 3.68
CA GLY A 145 5.44 -8.68 4.00
C GLY A 145 4.56 -8.36 2.79
N VAL A 146 5.09 -8.42 1.56
CA VAL A 146 4.30 -8.28 0.35
C VAL A 146 3.63 -9.61 0.03
N ARG A 147 2.30 -9.60 -0.20
CA ARG A 147 1.54 -10.80 -0.59
C ARG A 147 0.28 -10.46 -1.35
N VAL A 148 -0.15 -11.35 -2.24
CA VAL A 148 -1.46 -11.26 -2.87
C VAL A 148 -2.53 -11.61 -1.82
N LEU A 149 -3.58 -10.82 -1.73
CA LEU A 149 -4.71 -11.05 -0.84
C LEU A 149 -5.71 -11.98 -1.52
N ARG A 150 -6.19 -12.99 -0.79
CA ARG A 150 -7.32 -13.84 -1.19
C ARG A 150 -8.64 -13.12 -0.94
N ASP A 151 -8.73 -12.41 0.19
CA ASP A 151 -9.84 -11.57 0.58
C ASP A 151 -9.29 -10.20 1.04
N VAL A 152 -9.83 -9.11 0.48
CA VAL A 152 -9.48 -7.75 0.89
C VAL A 152 -9.87 -7.45 2.34
N GLY A 153 -10.80 -8.21 2.91
CA GLY A 153 -11.19 -8.15 4.31
C GLY A 153 -10.03 -8.43 5.26
N GLU A 154 -8.99 -9.13 4.82
CA GLU A 154 -7.77 -9.45 5.57
C GLU A 154 -6.77 -8.28 5.66
N ALA A 155 -7.04 -7.17 4.99
CA ALA A 155 -6.17 -6.00 5.04
C ALA A 155 -5.94 -5.53 6.50
N PRO A 156 -4.68 -5.28 6.91
CA PRO A 156 -4.37 -4.87 8.27
C PRO A 156 -5.01 -3.53 8.63
N LEU A 157 -5.61 -3.45 9.82
CA LEU A 157 -6.14 -2.21 10.39
C LEU A 157 -5.07 -1.43 11.15
N ALA A 158 -3.90 -1.31 10.54
CA ALA A 158 -2.72 -0.66 11.09
C ALA A 158 -2.18 0.36 10.08
N PRO A 159 -1.51 1.43 10.56
CA PRO A 159 -0.78 2.33 9.67
C PRO A 159 0.34 1.58 8.95
N ASP A 160 0.94 2.25 7.96
CA ASP A 160 2.08 1.75 7.18
C ASP A 160 1.78 0.55 6.26
N TRP A 161 0.51 0.36 5.90
CA TRP A 161 0.09 -0.63 4.90
C TRP A 161 -0.62 0.03 3.73
N LEU A 162 -0.40 -0.51 2.55
CA LEU A 162 -1.01 -0.14 1.29
C LEU A 162 -1.58 -1.41 0.64
N VAL A 163 -2.85 -1.38 0.24
CA VAL A 163 -3.45 -2.40 -0.62
C VAL A 163 -3.57 -1.82 -2.02
N GLN A 164 -3.09 -2.54 -3.03
CA GLN A 164 -3.06 -2.08 -4.42
C GLN A 164 -3.71 -3.12 -5.33
N GLU A 165 -4.32 -2.69 -6.43
CA GLU A 165 -4.77 -3.59 -7.49
C GLU A 165 -3.59 -4.46 -7.95
N TYR A 166 -3.78 -5.78 -7.93
CA TYR A 166 -2.80 -6.72 -8.44
C TYR A 166 -2.96 -6.84 -9.96
N LEU A 167 -1.85 -6.65 -10.67
CA LEU A 167 -1.78 -6.81 -12.11
C LEU A 167 -1.58 -8.31 -12.42
N ASP A 168 -2.67 -8.99 -12.77
CA ASP A 168 -2.78 -10.45 -12.89
C ASP A 168 -2.71 -10.95 -14.33
N GLN A 169 -2.38 -10.09 -15.29
CA GLN A 169 -2.07 -10.46 -16.67
C GLN A 169 -0.67 -9.93 -17.06
N PRO A 170 0.41 -10.35 -16.38
CA PRO A 170 1.75 -9.89 -16.72
C PRO A 170 2.20 -10.47 -18.07
N HIS A 171 2.93 -9.67 -18.85
CA HIS A 171 3.76 -10.24 -19.91
C HIS A 171 4.87 -11.08 -19.27
N THR A 172 5.19 -12.23 -19.85
CA THR A 172 6.14 -13.20 -19.26
C THR A 172 7.30 -13.52 -20.20
N ILE A 173 8.46 -13.82 -19.62
CA ILE A 173 9.62 -14.34 -20.34
C ILE A 173 9.77 -15.80 -19.96
N ARG A 174 9.58 -16.71 -20.92
CA ARG A 174 9.56 -18.18 -20.66
C ARG A 174 8.59 -18.56 -19.53
N GLY A 175 7.42 -17.92 -19.48
CA GLY A 175 6.42 -18.13 -18.43
C GLY A 175 6.71 -17.46 -17.08
N HIS A 176 7.87 -16.80 -16.90
CA HIS A 176 8.22 -16.13 -15.66
C HIS A 176 7.80 -14.65 -15.70
N LYS A 177 7.18 -14.18 -14.61
CA LYS A 177 6.89 -12.75 -14.41
C LYS A 177 8.19 -11.96 -14.34
N TYR A 178 8.21 -10.74 -14.88
CA TYR A 178 9.37 -9.85 -14.77
C TYR A 178 8.99 -8.41 -14.50
N VAL A 179 9.91 -7.64 -13.92
CA VAL A 179 9.81 -6.17 -13.83
C VAL A 179 11.05 -5.53 -14.42
N LEU A 180 10.88 -4.38 -15.06
CA LEU A 180 11.98 -3.57 -15.55
C LEU A 180 12.46 -2.62 -14.45
N ARG A 181 13.74 -2.74 -14.09
CA ARG A 181 14.48 -1.75 -13.30
C ARG A 181 15.06 -0.70 -14.24
N LEU A 182 14.54 0.51 -14.12
CA LEU A 182 14.96 1.69 -14.86
C LEU A 182 15.73 2.65 -13.93
N TYR A 183 16.79 3.27 -14.44
CA TYR A 183 17.55 4.28 -13.70
C TYR A 183 17.19 5.67 -14.19
N VAL A 184 16.64 6.49 -13.30
CA VAL A 184 16.15 7.83 -13.62
C VAL A 184 16.94 8.85 -12.81
N LEU A 185 17.48 9.86 -13.48
CA LEU A 185 18.18 10.97 -12.85
C LEU A 185 17.33 12.24 -12.95
N ILE A 186 16.95 12.79 -11.80
CA ILE A 186 16.47 14.18 -11.72
C ILE A 186 17.70 15.05 -11.48
N ALA A 187 18.15 15.76 -12.52
CA ALA A 187 19.40 16.52 -12.49
C ALA A 187 19.21 17.95 -11.94
N SER A 188 18.00 18.49 -12.07
CA SER A 188 17.61 19.80 -11.51
C SER A 188 16.10 19.86 -11.31
N LEU A 189 15.67 20.67 -10.34
CA LEU A 189 14.27 21.03 -10.13
C LEU A 189 13.89 22.39 -10.70
N ALA A 190 14.85 23.25 -11.05
CA ALA A 190 14.61 24.61 -11.50
C ALA A 190 15.61 25.01 -12.59
N PRO A 191 15.26 24.85 -13.88
CA PRO A 191 14.06 24.15 -14.38
C PRO A 191 14.13 22.63 -14.17
N LEU A 192 12.99 21.94 -14.28
CA LEU A 192 12.95 20.48 -14.14
C LEU A 192 13.69 19.80 -15.29
N ARG A 193 14.77 19.07 -14.96
CA ARG A 193 15.54 18.26 -15.92
C ARG A 193 15.60 16.80 -15.48
N VAL A 194 15.13 15.91 -16.35
CA VAL A 194 14.97 14.48 -16.06
C VAL A 194 15.58 13.66 -17.18
N TYR A 195 16.37 12.67 -16.80
CA TYR A 195 17.04 11.77 -17.72
C TYR A 195 16.76 10.31 -17.36
N LEU A 196 16.56 9.47 -18.37
CA LEU A 196 16.46 8.02 -18.25
C LEU A 196 17.74 7.39 -18.78
N TYR A 197 18.38 6.54 -17.99
CA TYR A 197 19.53 5.78 -18.47
C TYR A 197 19.07 4.71 -19.46
N ARG A 198 19.74 4.60 -20.60
CA ARG A 198 19.36 3.66 -21.68
C ARG A 198 19.40 2.19 -21.27
N GLN A 199 20.25 1.88 -20.29
CA GLN A 199 20.42 0.54 -19.75
C GLN A 199 19.75 0.36 -18.39
N GLY A 200 19.47 -0.90 -18.06
CA GLY A 200 18.71 -1.32 -16.89
C GLY A 200 18.56 -2.84 -16.89
N PHE A 201 17.59 -3.38 -16.15
CA PHE A 201 17.44 -4.84 -16.04
C PHE A 201 15.98 -5.27 -16.05
N ALA A 202 15.62 -6.25 -16.86
CA ALA A 202 14.46 -7.10 -16.60
C ALA A 202 14.83 -8.11 -15.50
N LYS A 203 14.11 -8.06 -14.38
CA LYS A 203 14.30 -8.94 -13.22
C LYS A 203 13.21 -9.98 -13.19
N LEU A 204 13.59 -11.24 -13.34
CA LEU A 204 12.64 -12.34 -13.43
C LEU A 204 12.32 -12.90 -12.04
N ALA A 205 11.09 -13.37 -11.89
CA ALA A 205 10.70 -14.32 -10.85
C ALA A 205 11.45 -15.65 -11.05
N SER A 206 11.70 -16.39 -9.97
CA SER A 206 12.45 -17.66 -10.01
C SER A 206 11.58 -18.87 -10.37
N GLU A 207 10.26 -18.72 -10.33
CA GLU A 207 9.30 -19.74 -10.78
C GLU A 207 8.33 -19.17 -11.82
N PRO A 208 7.75 -20.03 -12.71
CA PRO A 208 6.73 -19.62 -13.64
C PRO A 208 5.55 -18.95 -12.92
N TRP A 209 4.99 -17.92 -13.56
CA TRP A 209 3.83 -17.22 -13.05
C TRP A 209 2.61 -18.14 -13.10
N ASP A 210 1.97 -18.31 -11.94
CA ASP A 210 0.73 -19.08 -11.80
C ASP A 210 -0.34 -18.17 -11.16
N PRO A 211 -1.45 -17.84 -11.85
CA PRO A 211 -2.50 -17.05 -11.26
C PRO A 211 -3.18 -17.75 -10.07
N GLU A 212 -3.22 -19.08 -10.02
CA GLU A 212 -3.96 -19.84 -9.01
C GLU A 212 -3.16 -19.98 -7.70
N ASP A 213 -1.84 -19.89 -7.75
CA ASP A 213 -0.96 -20.01 -6.58
C ASP A 213 -0.57 -18.63 -6.00
N ALA A 214 -1.56 -17.96 -5.42
CA ALA A 214 -1.41 -16.63 -4.82
C ALA A 214 -0.42 -16.59 -3.63
N ASP A 215 -0.18 -17.73 -2.98
CA ASP A 215 0.65 -17.84 -1.78
C ASP A 215 2.13 -18.05 -2.11
N ASN A 216 2.47 -18.44 -3.35
CA ASN A 216 3.84 -18.66 -3.77
C ASN A 216 4.56 -17.33 -4.11
N PRO A 217 5.48 -16.86 -3.25
CA PRO A 217 6.15 -15.59 -3.50
C PRO A 217 7.11 -15.65 -4.70
N TYR A 218 7.60 -16.84 -5.07
CA TYR A 218 8.58 -17.04 -6.14
C TYR A 218 7.97 -16.97 -7.54
N SER A 219 6.64 -17.08 -7.67
CA SER A 219 5.89 -16.85 -8.91
C SER A 219 5.24 -15.46 -8.95
N GLN A 220 4.82 -14.92 -7.79
CA GLN A 220 4.11 -13.63 -7.72
C GLN A 220 5.04 -12.41 -7.63
N LEU A 221 6.25 -12.56 -7.08
CA LEU A 221 7.19 -11.47 -6.79
C LEU A 221 8.50 -11.61 -7.57
N THR A 222 9.04 -10.47 -8.01
CA THR A 222 10.29 -10.38 -8.80
C THR A 222 11.45 -9.80 -8.00
N ASN A 223 11.27 -9.61 -6.68
CA ASN A 223 12.31 -9.07 -5.81
C ASN A 223 13.49 -10.06 -5.71
N PRO A 224 14.72 -9.64 -6.02
CA PRO A 224 15.90 -10.52 -5.97
C PRO A 224 16.14 -11.10 -4.57
N ASP A 225 15.97 -10.30 -3.51
CA ASP A 225 16.15 -10.76 -2.12
C ASP A 225 15.17 -11.88 -1.73
N ILE A 226 13.96 -11.90 -2.32
CA ILE A 226 12.98 -12.97 -2.08
C ILE A 226 13.36 -14.19 -2.92
N ASN A 227 13.58 -14.00 -4.22
CA ASN A 227 13.87 -15.11 -5.12
C ASN A 227 15.22 -15.80 -4.83
N ALA A 228 16.20 -15.09 -4.27
CA ALA A 228 17.44 -15.67 -3.76
C ALA A 228 17.24 -16.73 -2.66
N LEU A 229 16.08 -16.72 -1.98
CA LEU A 229 15.72 -17.74 -0.98
C LEU A 229 15.16 -19.02 -1.61
N ASN A 230 14.86 -19.02 -2.91
CA ASN A 230 14.40 -20.21 -3.61
C ASN A 230 15.56 -21.15 -3.94
N THR A 231 15.96 -21.96 -2.95
CA THR A 231 17.05 -22.94 -3.10
C THR A 231 16.73 -24.10 -4.04
N ARG A 232 15.49 -24.20 -4.55
CA ARG A 232 15.08 -25.21 -5.52
C ARG A 232 15.30 -24.76 -6.97
N ALA A 233 15.37 -23.45 -7.20
CA ALA A 233 15.62 -22.90 -8.52
C ALA A 233 17.11 -23.03 -8.89
N GLU A 234 17.40 -23.46 -10.11
CA GLU A 234 18.78 -23.53 -10.64
C GLU A 234 19.38 -22.12 -10.76
N VAL A 235 18.57 -21.16 -11.20
CA VAL A 235 18.92 -19.74 -11.29
C VAL A 235 17.91 -18.94 -10.48
N PRO A 236 18.12 -18.76 -9.17
CA PRO A 236 17.18 -18.05 -8.31
C PRO A 236 17.13 -16.54 -8.60
N VAL A 237 18.18 -15.95 -9.17
CA VAL A 237 18.22 -14.54 -9.55
C VAL A 237 18.75 -14.42 -10.97
N GLU A 238 17.90 -13.98 -11.90
CA GLU A 238 18.24 -13.79 -13.30
C GLU A 238 17.89 -12.37 -13.76
N PHE A 239 18.90 -11.65 -14.27
CA PHE A 239 18.76 -10.32 -14.85
C PHE A 239 19.09 -10.33 -16.34
N ILE A 240 18.24 -9.68 -17.14
CA ILE A 240 18.46 -9.47 -18.57
C ILE A 240 18.61 -7.96 -18.79
N ASP A 241 19.72 -7.53 -19.39
CA ASP A 241 19.92 -6.11 -19.72
C ASP A 241 18.92 -5.62 -20.78
N LEU A 242 18.72 -4.30 -20.88
CA LEU A 242 17.65 -3.75 -21.72
C LEU A 242 17.90 -3.92 -23.22
N ASP A 243 19.16 -3.96 -23.67
CA ASP A 243 19.45 -4.19 -25.10
C ASP A 243 19.04 -5.60 -25.51
N ARG A 244 19.39 -6.61 -24.68
CA ARG A 244 18.93 -7.99 -24.89
C ARG A 244 17.41 -8.12 -24.77
N TYR A 245 16.80 -7.45 -23.79
CA TYR A 245 15.34 -7.44 -23.63
C TYR A 245 14.63 -6.85 -24.86
N ARG A 246 15.13 -5.73 -25.41
CA ARG A 246 14.58 -5.10 -26.62
C ARG A 246 14.79 -5.95 -27.88
N ALA A 247 15.95 -6.60 -28.00
CA ALA A 247 16.17 -7.57 -29.07
C ALA A 247 15.16 -8.72 -28.99
N TRP A 248 14.98 -9.29 -27.80
CA TRP A 248 14.02 -10.35 -27.54
C TRP A 248 12.57 -9.92 -27.86
N LEU A 249 12.13 -8.71 -27.45
CA LEU A 249 10.79 -8.20 -27.81
C LEU A 249 10.56 -8.18 -29.32
N ARG A 250 11.56 -7.71 -30.09
CA ARG A 250 11.48 -7.68 -31.56
C ARG A 250 11.41 -9.09 -32.15
N GLU A 251 12.16 -10.04 -31.59
CA GLU A 251 12.09 -11.45 -31.97
C GLU A 251 10.71 -12.08 -31.68
N GLN A 252 10.03 -11.63 -30.63
CA GLN A 252 8.63 -12.02 -30.34
C GLN A 252 7.59 -11.27 -31.20
N GLY A 253 8.01 -10.37 -32.10
CA GLY A 253 7.10 -9.61 -32.97
C GLY A 253 6.50 -8.36 -32.31
N HIS A 254 7.06 -7.89 -31.21
CA HIS A 254 6.61 -6.69 -30.50
C HIS A 254 7.37 -5.44 -30.96
N ASP A 255 6.69 -4.28 -30.91
CA ASP A 255 7.30 -2.98 -31.15
C ASP A 255 7.93 -2.46 -29.85
N ASP A 256 9.24 -2.68 -29.71
CA ASP A 256 10.00 -2.25 -28.55
C ASP A 256 10.08 -0.71 -28.46
N ALA A 257 10.13 0.00 -29.59
CA ALA A 257 10.20 1.46 -29.61
C ALA A 257 8.91 2.07 -29.07
N ALA A 258 7.75 1.54 -29.46
CA ALA A 258 6.45 1.98 -28.94
C ALA A 258 6.29 1.69 -27.44
N LEU A 259 6.78 0.55 -26.95
CA LEU A 259 6.82 0.26 -25.51
C LEU A 259 7.70 1.27 -24.76
N PHE A 260 8.93 1.49 -25.23
CA PHE A 260 9.86 2.39 -24.54
C PHE A 260 9.40 3.85 -24.60
N ALA A 261 8.74 4.30 -25.67
CA ALA A 261 8.12 5.62 -25.70
C ALA A 261 7.03 5.80 -24.63
N ARG A 262 6.24 4.74 -24.33
CA ARG A 262 5.27 4.75 -23.22
C ARG A 262 5.95 4.76 -21.86
N ILE A 263 7.06 4.04 -21.71
CA ILE A 263 7.88 4.05 -20.48
C ILE A 263 8.48 5.45 -20.24
N GLU A 264 9.03 6.09 -21.27
CA GLU A 264 9.59 7.44 -21.21
C GLU A 264 8.54 8.46 -20.78
N GLU A 265 7.32 8.38 -21.31
CA GLU A 265 6.20 9.22 -20.90
C GLU A 265 5.79 8.98 -19.44
N LEU A 266 5.68 7.71 -19.03
CA LEU A 266 5.41 7.32 -17.65
C LEU A 266 6.44 7.92 -16.68
N VAL A 267 7.73 7.84 -17.02
CA VAL A 267 8.82 8.39 -16.20
C VAL A 267 8.70 9.91 -16.09
N SER A 268 8.48 10.62 -17.21
CA SER A 268 8.30 12.07 -17.23
C SER A 268 7.12 12.51 -16.35
N LEU A 269 5.95 11.88 -16.53
CA LEU A 269 4.75 12.21 -15.77
C LEU A 269 4.91 11.87 -14.28
N THR A 270 5.64 10.79 -13.95
CA THR A 270 5.98 10.44 -12.57
C THR A 270 6.86 11.53 -11.93
N ALA A 271 7.89 12.03 -12.63
CA ALA A 271 8.74 13.10 -12.11
C ALA A 271 7.95 14.40 -11.89
N ILE A 272 7.08 14.76 -12.83
CA ILE A 272 6.19 15.93 -12.73
C ILE A 272 5.22 15.80 -11.54
N ALA A 273 4.72 14.59 -11.27
CA ALA A 273 3.81 14.36 -10.14
C ALA A 273 4.43 14.73 -8.78
N GLY A 274 5.74 14.53 -8.60
CA GLY A 274 6.45 14.85 -7.36
C GLY A 274 7.14 16.22 -7.33
N VAL A 275 7.21 16.93 -8.46
CA VAL A 275 8.07 18.12 -8.60
C VAL A 275 7.75 19.22 -7.59
N ASP A 276 6.48 19.45 -7.32
CA ASP A 276 6.02 20.53 -6.44
C ASP A 276 6.33 20.26 -4.97
N ALA A 277 6.14 19.02 -4.51
CA ALA A 277 6.54 18.59 -3.17
C ALA A 277 8.06 18.71 -2.97
N MET A 278 8.83 18.35 -3.99
CA MET A 278 10.29 18.50 -3.99
C MET A 278 10.73 19.97 -3.96
N ARG A 279 10.18 20.81 -4.84
CA ARG A 279 10.47 22.26 -4.87
C ARG A 279 10.13 22.92 -3.55
N SER A 280 8.96 22.66 -2.99
CA SER A 280 8.52 23.32 -1.76
C SER A 280 9.28 22.84 -0.52
N ARG A 281 9.65 21.56 -0.44
CA ARG A 281 10.53 21.11 0.64
C ARG A 281 11.94 21.65 0.50
N THR A 282 12.46 21.76 -0.73
CA THR A 282 13.78 22.34 -1.01
C THR A 282 13.82 23.81 -0.58
N ALA A 283 12.81 24.60 -0.97
CA ALA A 283 12.67 26.00 -0.55
C ALA A 283 12.55 26.13 0.98
N ALA A 284 11.74 25.28 1.64
CA ALA A 284 11.57 25.31 3.09
C ALA A 284 12.87 25.01 3.87
N LEU A 285 13.82 24.28 3.27
CA LEU A 285 15.13 24.02 3.87
C LEU A 285 16.17 25.11 3.55
N GLY A 286 15.87 26.03 2.64
CA GLY A 286 16.80 27.05 2.15
C GLY A 286 17.93 26.46 1.28
N ALA A 287 17.64 25.38 0.56
CA ALA A 287 18.60 24.71 -0.31
C ALA A 287 18.53 25.27 -1.74
N ASP A 288 19.67 25.37 -2.44
CA ASP A 288 19.67 25.69 -3.86
C ASP A 288 19.24 24.45 -4.66
N PRO A 289 18.11 24.48 -5.38
CA PRO A 289 17.62 23.33 -6.16
C PRO A 289 18.60 22.85 -7.23
N ARG A 290 19.53 23.69 -7.69
CA ARG A 290 20.57 23.35 -8.68
C ARG A 290 21.75 22.61 -8.04
N GLY A 291 21.85 22.60 -6.72
CA GLY A 291 22.84 21.81 -5.99
C GLY A 291 22.38 20.39 -5.68
N CYS A 292 21.12 20.06 -5.91
CA CYS A 292 20.53 18.77 -5.58
C CYS A 292 20.22 17.97 -6.85
N TYR A 293 20.59 16.70 -6.87
CA TYR A 293 20.17 15.75 -7.89
C TYR A 293 19.66 14.46 -7.24
N GLU A 294 18.91 13.64 -7.96
CA GLU A 294 18.35 12.39 -7.41
C GLU A 294 18.48 11.26 -8.42
N LEU A 295 19.18 10.19 -8.04
CA LEU A 295 19.18 8.93 -8.79
C LEU A 295 18.14 7.98 -8.21
N LEU A 296 17.13 7.67 -9.01
CA LEU A 296 16.01 6.80 -8.67
C LEU A 296 16.12 5.45 -9.40
N GLY A 297 15.75 4.38 -8.72
CA GLY A 297 15.49 3.08 -9.37
C GLY A 297 14.00 2.82 -9.49
N LEU A 298 13.44 3.02 -10.67
CA LEU A 298 12.01 2.81 -10.93
C LEU A 298 11.75 1.36 -11.35
N ASP A 299 10.78 0.71 -10.71
CA ASP A 299 10.34 -0.64 -11.06
C ASP A 299 9.02 -0.56 -11.85
N CYS A 300 9.04 -1.10 -13.07
CA CYS A 300 7.93 -1.07 -14.02
C CYS A 300 7.53 -2.49 -14.45
N LEU A 301 6.25 -2.84 -14.29
CA LEU A 301 5.68 -4.10 -14.82
C LEU A 301 5.16 -3.87 -16.23
N ILE A 302 5.31 -4.86 -17.12
CA ILE A 302 4.66 -4.86 -18.43
C ILE A 302 3.53 -5.88 -18.41
N ASP A 303 2.31 -5.49 -18.78
CA ASP A 303 1.19 -6.42 -18.93
C ASP A 303 1.18 -7.10 -20.32
N ASP A 304 0.32 -8.09 -20.50
CA ASP A 304 0.18 -8.88 -21.73
C ASP A 304 -0.23 -8.06 -22.97
N THR A 305 -0.77 -6.85 -22.78
CA THR A 305 -1.02 -5.86 -23.85
C THR A 305 0.17 -4.95 -24.13
N LEU A 306 1.32 -5.23 -23.52
CA LEU A 306 2.54 -4.42 -23.50
C LEU A 306 2.32 -3.02 -22.91
N LYS A 307 1.35 -2.84 -22.02
CA LYS A 307 1.20 -1.57 -21.32
C LYS A 307 2.14 -1.54 -20.10
N PRO A 308 2.95 -0.47 -19.95
CA PRO A 308 3.82 -0.32 -18.80
C PRO A 308 3.06 0.22 -17.58
N TRP A 309 3.35 -0.34 -16.42
CA TRP A 309 2.78 0.05 -15.13
C TRP A 309 3.89 0.37 -14.14
N ILE A 310 3.84 1.52 -13.48
CA ILE A 310 4.76 1.86 -12.40
C ILE A 310 4.34 1.13 -11.11
N LEU A 311 5.30 0.48 -10.45
CA LEU A 311 5.08 -0.21 -9.19
C LEU A 311 5.64 0.56 -8.00
N GLU A 312 6.87 1.05 -8.12
CA GLU A 312 7.55 1.83 -7.08
C GLU A 312 8.76 2.60 -7.64
N CYS A 313 9.18 3.66 -6.94
CA CYS A 313 10.47 4.31 -7.13
C CYS A 313 11.34 4.06 -5.90
N ASN A 314 12.53 3.50 -6.10
CA ASN A 314 13.45 3.20 -5.01
C ASN A 314 14.43 4.35 -4.80
N LEU A 315 14.48 4.86 -3.57
CA LEU A 315 15.52 5.77 -3.10
C LEU A 315 16.87 5.05 -3.04
N SER A 316 17.92 5.66 -3.58
CA SER A 316 19.27 5.10 -3.62
C SER A 316 19.24 3.66 -4.18
N PRO A 317 19.00 3.43 -5.49
CA PRO A 317 18.97 2.07 -6.04
C PRO A 317 20.26 1.29 -5.70
N SER A 318 20.16 -0.03 -5.52
CA SER A 318 21.34 -0.87 -5.21
C SER A 318 22.36 -0.80 -6.35
N LEU A 319 23.58 -0.40 -6.01
CA LEU A 319 24.73 -0.37 -6.90
C LEU A 319 25.67 -1.57 -6.72
N GLY A 320 25.46 -2.40 -5.68
CA GLY A 320 26.16 -3.69 -5.56
C GLY A 320 25.64 -4.73 -6.56
N THR A 321 26.48 -5.67 -6.96
CA THR A 321 26.12 -6.78 -7.86
C THR A 321 25.36 -7.86 -7.08
N CYS A 322 24.16 -8.23 -7.57
CA CYS A 322 23.28 -9.20 -6.90
C CYS A 322 23.21 -10.53 -7.65
N ALA A 323 23.31 -10.52 -8.98
CA ALA A 323 23.29 -11.76 -9.77
C ALA A 323 24.67 -12.46 -9.73
N ALA A 324 24.68 -13.79 -9.80
CA ALA A 324 25.91 -14.55 -10.01
C ALA A 324 26.54 -14.18 -11.36
N PRO A 325 27.88 -14.27 -11.53
CA PRO A 325 28.57 -13.91 -12.78
C PRO A 325 27.94 -14.51 -14.03
N GLU A 326 27.62 -15.80 -13.98
CA GLU A 326 27.00 -16.60 -15.04
C GLU A 326 25.54 -16.22 -15.35
N SER A 327 24.84 -15.59 -14.40
CA SER A 327 23.42 -15.24 -14.49
C SER A 327 23.18 -13.74 -14.67
N GLY A 328 24.22 -13.01 -15.11
CA GLY A 328 24.15 -11.59 -15.44
C GLY A 328 24.95 -10.66 -14.52
N GLY A 329 25.64 -11.17 -13.49
CA GLY A 329 26.38 -10.36 -12.52
C GLY A 329 27.51 -9.51 -13.12
N LEU A 330 28.24 -10.02 -14.11
CA LEU A 330 29.30 -9.26 -14.80
C LEU A 330 28.71 -8.09 -15.62
N ILE A 331 27.58 -8.33 -16.27
CA ILE A 331 26.85 -7.30 -17.03
C ILE A 331 26.28 -6.26 -16.07
N GLU A 332 25.73 -6.72 -14.94
CA GLU A 332 25.23 -5.85 -13.88
C GLU A 332 26.32 -4.91 -13.34
N GLU A 333 27.51 -5.45 -13.07
CA GLU A 333 28.66 -4.67 -12.61
C GLU A 333 29.09 -3.62 -13.64
N GLY A 334 29.20 -4.01 -14.92
CA GLY A 334 29.56 -3.11 -16.02
C GLY A 334 28.57 -1.95 -16.17
N ILE A 335 27.27 -2.27 -16.30
CA ILE A 335 26.21 -1.27 -16.48
C ILE A 335 26.15 -0.28 -15.31
N LYS A 336 26.30 -0.75 -14.07
CA LYS A 336 26.29 0.13 -12.90
C LYS A 336 27.54 1.01 -12.81
N GLY A 337 28.69 0.48 -13.20
CA GLY A 337 29.92 1.27 -13.31
C GLY A 337 29.79 2.38 -14.35
N ASP A 338 29.27 2.08 -15.54
CA ASP A 338 29.00 3.06 -16.59
C ASP A 338 27.97 4.11 -16.14
N LEU A 339 26.86 3.67 -15.53
CA LEU A 339 25.81 4.55 -14.99
C LEU A 339 26.38 5.62 -14.05
N VAL A 340 27.26 5.22 -13.13
CA VAL A 340 27.85 6.15 -12.16
C VAL A 340 28.87 7.08 -12.81
N ARG A 341 29.67 6.58 -13.77
CA ARG A 341 30.61 7.43 -14.53
C ARG A 341 29.87 8.50 -15.33
N ASP A 342 28.80 8.12 -16.01
CA ASP A 342 27.99 9.05 -16.80
C ASP A 342 27.22 10.01 -15.91
N LEU A 343 26.76 9.57 -14.73
CA LEU A 343 26.15 10.45 -13.74
C LEU A 343 27.13 11.54 -13.27
N ILE A 344 28.37 11.18 -12.98
CA ILE A 344 29.43 12.12 -12.57
C ILE A 344 29.72 13.13 -13.70
N ALA A 345 29.74 12.68 -14.96
CA ALA A 345 29.93 13.57 -16.11
C ALA A 345 28.74 14.52 -16.31
N LEU A 346 27.51 14.00 -16.30
CA LEU A 346 26.29 14.76 -16.51
C LEU A 346 26.10 15.82 -15.43
N THR A 347 26.33 15.47 -14.16
CA THR A 347 26.19 16.39 -13.01
C THR A 347 27.30 17.44 -12.90
N GLY A 348 28.27 17.46 -13.83
CA GLY A 348 29.38 18.43 -13.83
C GLY A 348 30.42 18.17 -12.75
N LEU A 349 30.44 16.97 -12.16
CA LEU A 349 31.46 16.56 -11.19
C LEU A 349 32.76 16.13 -11.86
N ALA A 350 32.71 15.76 -13.15
CA ALA A 350 33.90 15.40 -13.92
C ALA A 350 34.80 16.61 -14.26
N ASP A 351 34.21 17.79 -14.52
CA ASP A 351 34.92 18.98 -14.98
C ASP A 351 34.98 20.04 -13.86
N GLY A 352 36.15 20.66 -13.66
CA GLY A 352 36.37 21.66 -12.61
C GLY A 352 35.69 23.02 -12.86
N ASP A 353 35.22 23.27 -14.09
CA ASP A 353 34.68 24.54 -14.56
C ASP A 353 33.28 24.35 -15.17
N ALA A 354 32.32 23.89 -14.38
CA ALA A 354 30.92 24.17 -14.71
C ALA A 354 30.69 25.68 -14.53
N ALA A 355 31.01 26.46 -15.56
CA ALA A 355 30.65 27.87 -15.62
C ALA A 355 29.13 27.96 -15.47
N GLU A 356 28.65 28.81 -14.55
CA GLU A 356 27.22 29.13 -14.46
C GLU A 356 26.82 29.75 -15.80
N ALA A 357 26.12 28.98 -16.63
CA ALA A 357 25.47 29.52 -17.81
C ALA A 357 24.24 30.29 -17.33
N PRO A 358 24.10 31.60 -17.61
CA PRO A 358 22.94 32.36 -17.19
C PRO A 358 21.65 31.96 -17.94
N ASP A 359 21.78 31.21 -19.04
CA ASP A 359 20.66 30.73 -19.85
C ASP A 359 20.32 29.26 -19.54
N PRO A 360 19.11 28.95 -19.06
CA PRO A 360 18.66 27.58 -18.79
C PRO A 360 18.80 26.63 -19.98
N LEU A 361 18.63 27.12 -21.21
CA LEU A 361 18.79 26.30 -22.42
C LEU A 361 20.25 25.88 -22.63
N ALA A 362 21.16 26.85 -22.58
CA ALA A 362 22.59 26.58 -22.71
C ALA A 362 23.08 25.59 -21.65
N GLU A 363 22.60 25.71 -20.41
CA GLU A 363 22.91 24.76 -19.34
C GLU A 363 22.38 23.34 -19.66
N ALA A 364 21.13 23.23 -20.11
CA ALA A 364 20.52 21.94 -20.48
C ALA A 364 21.22 21.27 -21.68
N GLU A 365 21.66 22.04 -22.68
CA GLU A 365 22.42 21.52 -23.82
C GLU A 365 23.84 21.09 -23.42
N ALA A 366 24.49 21.83 -22.52
CA ALA A 366 25.80 21.44 -21.98
C ALA A 366 25.73 20.16 -21.14
N GLU A 367 24.68 19.98 -20.34
CA GLU A 367 24.42 18.70 -19.64
C GLU A 367 24.18 17.56 -20.62
N LEU A 368 23.35 17.77 -21.65
CA LEU A 368 23.06 16.77 -22.66
C LEU A 368 24.34 16.32 -23.41
N ALA A 369 25.24 17.25 -23.71
CA ALA A 369 26.52 16.94 -24.35
C ALA A 369 27.42 16.01 -23.51
N ARG A 370 27.25 15.99 -22.18
CA ARG A 370 27.98 15.12 -21.25
C ARG A 370 27.14 13.94 -20.72
N ALA A 371 25.96 13.70 -21.30
CA ALA A 371 25.00 12.76 -20.72
C ALA A 371 25.40 11.28 -20.84
N GLY A 372 26.32 10.92 -21.74
CA GLY A 372 26.72 9.52 -21.94
C GLY A 372 25.52 8.64 -22.31
N GLY A 373 25.28 7.60 -21.52
CA GLY A 373 24.14 6.69 -21.63
C GLY A 373 22.80 7.26 -21.16
N PHE A 374 22.75 8.45 -20.57
CA PHE A 374 21.51 9.12 -20.20
C PHE A 374 20.81 9.76 -21.40
N GLN A 375 19.52 9.46 -21.56
CA GLN A 375 18.62 10.10 -22.51
C GLN A 375 17.78 11.16 -21.79
N ARG A 376 17.77 12.39 -22.34
CA ARG A 376 16.92 13.47 -21.81
C ARG A 376 15.46 13.19 -22.08
N LEU A 377 14.66 13.19 -21.01
CA LEU A 377 13.20 13.10 -21.07
C LEU A 377 12.53 14.46 -20.85
N LEU A 378 13.03 15.21 -19.87
CA LEU A 378 12.62 16.59 -19.60
C LEU A 378 13.83 17.53 -19.60
N PRO A 379 13.73 18.70 -20.24
CA PRO A 379 12.65 19.09 -21.13
C PRO A 379 12.56 18.17 -22.36
N ALA A 380 11.33 17.90 -22.79
CA ALA A 380 11.08 17.06 -23.96
C ALA A 380 11.42 17.82 -25.26
N ALA A 381 11.67 17.07 -26.34
CA ALA A 381 11.87 17.66 -27.67
C ALA A 381 10.67 18.51 -28.12
N ASP A 382 9.47 18.08 -27.76
CA ASP A 382 8.25 18.89 -27.80
C ASP A 382 7.88 19.31 -26.37
N PRO A 383 8.25 20.52 -25.92
CA PRO A 383 8.05 20.94 -24.53
C PRO A 383 6.56 21.09 -24.18
N GLU A 384 5.69 21.44 -25.13
CA GLU A 384 4.25 21.66 -24.90
C GLU A 384 3.53 20.39 -24.45
N ARG A 385 4.05 19.23 -24.85
CA ARG A 385 3.52 17.90 -24.50
C ARG A 385 3.32 17.69 -23.00
N TYR A 386 4.08 18.39 -22.14
CA TYR A 386 4.08 18.18 -20.69
C TYR A 386 3.70 19.41 -19.84
N LEU A 387 3.63 20.63 -20.41
CA LEU A 387 3.38 21.85 -19.63
C LEU A 387 2.08 21.82 -18.83
N ALA A 388 1.02 21.25 -19.40
CA ALA A 388 -0.29 21.12 -18.75
C ALA A 388 -0.27 20.26 -17.47
N TYR A 389 0.72 19.36 -17.32
CA TYR A 389 0.80 18.46 -16.17
C TYR A 389 1.48 19.09 -14.96
N PHE A 390 2.24 20.17 -15.12
CA PHE A 390 2.77 20.91 -13.97
C PHE A 390 1.60 21.52 -13.18
N PRO A 391 1.68 21.63 -11.85
CA PRO A 391 0.73 22.46 -11.10
C PRO A 391 0.75 23.90 -11.63
N LEU A 392 1.96 24.45 -11.74
CA LEU A 392 2.30 25.67 -12.47
C LEU A 392 3.80 25.57 -12.89
N PRO A 393 4.13 25.64 -14.18
CA PRO A 393 5.52 25.75 -14.64
C PRO A 393 6.20 27.01 -14.07
N THR A 394 7.45 26.92 -13.63
CA THR A 394 8.20 28.10 -13.18
C THR A 394 8.63 28.98 -14.36
N PRO A 395 9.04 30.23 -14.13
CA PRO A 395 9.61 31.07 -15.18
C PRO A 395 10.79 30.41 -15.90
N GLU A 396 11.65 29.68 -15.18
CA GLU A 396 12.76 28.93 -15.76
C GLU A 396 12.29 27.74 -16.60
N ASP A 397 11.24 27.03 -16.17
CA ASP A 397 10.64 25.94 -16.96
C ASP A 397 10.11 26.48 -18.31
N LEU A 398 9.44 27.65 -18.27
CA LEU A 398 8.89 28.31 -19.46
C LEU A 398 9.98 28.90 -20.37
N ALA A 399 11.03 29.50 -19.80
CA ALA A 399 12.16 30.01 -20.56
C ALA A 399 12.90 28.88 -21.31
N LEU A 400 13.11 27.74 -20.63
CA LEU A 400 13.70 26.55 -21.25
C LEU A 400 12.79 26.00 -22.37
N ALA A 401 11.47 25.96 -22.15
CA ALA A 401 10.52 25.55 -23.17
C ALA A 401 10.51 26.47 -24.39
N ASP A 402 10.53 27.80 -24.19
CA ASP A 402 10.59 28.78 -25.28
C ASP A 402 11.87 28.62 -26.10
N GLY A 403 13.00 28.48 -25.42
CA GLY A 403 14.31 28.29 -26.05
C GLY A 403 14.36 27.04 -26.93
N LEU A 404 13.82 25.91 -26.44
CA LEU A 404 13.76 24.67 -27.21
C LEU A 404 12.78 24.72 -28.38
N ALA A 405 11.62 25.34 -28.19
CA ALA A 405 10.64 25.49 -29.26
C ALA A 405 11.06 26.52 -30.31
N GLY A 406 12.04 27.39 -30.01
CA GLY A 406 12.42 28.52 -30.85
C GLY A 406 11.32 29.59 -30.96
N ARG A 407 10.28 29.51 -30.11
CA ARG A 407 9.12 30.40 -30.09
C ARG A 407 8.53 30.43 -28.68
N ARG A 408 7.75 31.46 -28.38
CA ARG A 408 6.96 31.52 -27.15
C ARG A 408 5.94 30.38 -27.13
N VAL A 409 6.05 29.47 -26.16
CA VAL A 409 5.04 28.43 -25.91
C VAL A 409 3.82 29.03 -25.20
N PRO A 410 2.60 28.47 -25.39
CA PRO A 410 1.40 28.93 -24.70
C PRO A 410 1.62 29.01 -23.19
N ARG A 411 1.21 30.13 -22.58
CA ARG A 411 1.28 30.30 -21.13
C ARG A 411 0.09 29.63 -20.45
N PRO A 412 0.30 29.02 -19.26
CA PRO A 412 -0.79 28.38 -18.53
C PRO A 412 -1.84 29.41 -18.15
N LYS A 413 -3.10 29.12 -18.48
CA LYS A 413 -4.25 29.86 -17.95
C LYS A 413 -4.77 29.11 -16.73
N LEU A 414 -5.15 29.86 -15.70
CA LEU A 414 -5.60 29.28 -14.45
C LEU A 414 -7.12 29.37 -14.30
N MET A 415 -7.68 28.46 -13.52
CA MET A 415 -9.07 28.49 -13.09
C MET A 415 -9.19 28.07 -11.63
N ARG A 416 -10.34 28.37 -11.04
CA ARG A 416 -10.71 27.95 -9.68
C ARG A 416 -10.84 26.44 -9.62
N ARG A 417 -10.33 25.82 -8.56
CA ARG A 417 -10.44 24.38 -8.31
C ARG A 417 -11.21 24.13 -7.02
N ARG A 418 -12.51 23.83 -7.13
CA ARG A 418 -13.41 23.58 -5.98
C ARG A 418 -13.48 24.73 -4.96
N VAL A 419 -13.19 25.97 -5.39
CA VAL A 419 -13.22 27.15 -4.53
C VAL A 419 -14.44 28.01 -4.86
N SER A 420 -15.20 28.35 -3.82
CA SER A 420 -16.28 29.32 -3.87
C SER A 420 -15.81 30.66 -3.31
N GLU A 421 -16.19 31.75 -3.96
CA GLU A 421 -15.88 33.12 -3.52
C GLU A 421 -17.00 33.62 -2.60
N VAL A 422 -16.61 34.20 -1.46
CA VAL A 422 -17.52 34.82 -0.50
C VAL A 422 -17.08 36.27 -0.32
N TYR A 423 -18.05 37.19 -0.40
CA TYR A 423 -17.80 38.62 -0.26
C TYR A 423 -18.43 39.12 1.04
N ASP A 424 -17.65 39.84 1.86
CA ASP A 424 -18.09 40.49 3.10
C ASP A 424 -17.53 41.92 3.16
N ASP A 425 -18.39 42.94 3.15
CA ASP A 425 -18.04 44.37 3.30
C ASP A 425 -16.73 44.81 2.61
N GLN A 426 -16.59 44.47 1.31
CA GLN A 426 -15.44 44.75 0.41
C GLN A 426 -14.24 43.80 0.49
N GLN A 427 -14.28 42.74 1.29
CA GLN A 427 -13.22 41.73 1.36
C GLN A 427 -13.62 40.42 0.65
N LEU A 428 -12.66 39.86 -0.10
CA LEU A 428 -12.79 38.54 -0.71
C LEU A 428 -12.34 37.46 0.29
N ALA A 429 -13.17 36.44 0.48
CA ALA A 429 -12.79 35.20 1.14
C ALA A 429 -12.97 34.02 0.19
N LEU A 430 -12.07 33.05 0.28
CA LEU A 430 -12.03 31.87 -0.57
C LEU A 430 -12.38 30.65 0.27
N TYR A 431 -13.49 29.98 -0.04
CA TYR A 431 -13.90 28.75 0.61
C TYR A 431 -13.54 27.55 -0.26
N ASP A 432 -12.59 26.74 0.19
CA ASP A 432 -12.25 25.47 -0.47
C ASP A 432 -13.24 24.39 0.00
N ALA A 433 -14.14 23.98 -0.91
CA ALA A 433 -15.14 22.95 -0.63
C ALA A 433 -14.51 21.57 -0.39
N GLY A 434 -13.27 21.33 -0.86
CA GLY A 434 -12.55 20.09 -0.66
C GLY A 434 -11.95 19.94 0.73
N SER A 435 -11.33 21.00 1.25
CA SER A 435 -10.72 20.98 2.61
C SER A 435 -11.60 21.58 3.70
N GLY A 436 -12.68 22.27 3.35
CA GLY A 436 -13.54 23.02 4.26
C GLY A 436 -12.86 24.26 4.86
N ARG A 437 -11.71 24.68 4.31
CA ARG A 437 -10.94 25.82 4.82
C ARG A 437 -11.41 27.12 4.17
N LEU A 438 -11.45 28.17 5.00
CA LEU A 438 -11.69 29.54 4.57
C LEU A 438 -10.37 30.30 4.55
N TYR A 439 -10.00 30.84 3.40
CA TYR A 439 -8.83 31.70 3.23
C TYR A 439 -9.27 33.15 3.10
N ARG A 440 -8.54 34.06 3.73
CA ARG A 440 -8.76 35.51 3.63
C ARG A 440 -7.51 36.14 3.02
N PRO A 441 -7.41 36.22 1.68
CA PRO A 441 -6.29 36.90 1.03
C PRO A 441 -6.23 38.37 1.47
N ASN A 442 -5.02 38.92 1.53
CA ASN A 442 -4.84 40.38 1.59
C ASN A 442 -5.23 41.03 0.25
N ASP A 443 -5.25 42.35 0.16
CA ASP A 443 -5.74 43.06 -1.04
C ASP A 443 -4.97 42.69 -2.32
N THR A 444 -3.64 42.60 -2.25
CA THR A 444 -2.79 42.20 -3.38
C THR A 444 -3.14 40.78 -3.84
N ALA A 445 -3.20 39.84 -2.91
CA ALA A 445 -3.58 38.46 -3.19
C ALA A 445 -5.04 38.37 -3.69
N ALA A 446 -5.96 39.17 -3.17
CA ALA A 446 -7.33 39.18 -3.68
C ALA A 446 -7.38 39.61 -5.15
N LEU A 447 -6.61 40.64 -5.52
CA LEU A 447 -6.50 41.09 -6.91
C LEU A 447 -5.81 40.07 -7.82
N ILE A 448 -4.72 39.43 -7.38
CA ILE A 448 -4.07 38.34 -8.12
C ILE A 448 -5.06 37.21 -8.38
N TRP A 449 -5.86 36.83 -7.38
CA TRP A 449 -6.88 35.78 -7.50
C TRP A 449 -7.92 36.13 -8.56
N LEU A 450 -8.49 37.33 -8.50
CA LEU A 450 -9.53 37.77 -9.42
C LEU A 450 -9.01 37.75 -10.87
N LEU A 451 -7.85 38.36 -11.11
CA LEU A 451 -7.26 38.41 -12.46
C LEU A 451 -6.85 37.02 -12.97
N ALA A 452 -6.28 36.17 -12.12
CA ALA A 452 -5.90 34.81 -12.51
C ALA A 452 -7.11 33.95 -12.87
N THR A 453 -8.22 34.08 -12.15
CA THR A 453 -9.44 33.29 -12.39
C THR A 453 -10.26 33.79 -13.58
N GLU A 454 -10.08 35.04 -14.00
CA GLU A 454 -10.52 35.56 -15.30
C GLU A 454 -9.68 35.01 -16.48
N GLY A 455 -8.57 34.33 -16.17
CA GLY A 455 -7.70 33.69 -17.16
C GLY A 455 -6.61 34.59 -17.73
N LEU A 456 -6.28 35.70 -17.04
CA LEU A 456 -5.15 36.55 -17.41
C LEU A 456 -3.83 35.82 -17.17
N GLU A 457 -2.86 36.07 -18.04
CA GLU A 457 -1.51 35.52 -17.90
C GLU A 457 -0.75 36.22 -16.76
N PRO A 458 0.19 35.55 -16.07
CA PRO A 458 0.95 36.13 -14.95
C PRO A 458 1.60 37.48 -15.25
N GLU A 459 2.16 37.68 -16.46
CA GLU A 459 2.77 38.97 -16.83
C GLU A 459 1.74 40.10 -16.95
N VAL A 460 0.53 39.80 -17.41
CA VAL A 460 -0.56 40.80 -17.47
C VAL A 460 -1.04 41.16 -16.06
N ILE A 461 -1.03 40.19 -15.13
CA ILE A 461 -1.31 40.43 -13.70
C ILE A 461 -0.24 41.35 -13.09
N VAL A 462 1.04 41.14 -13.41
CA VAL A 462 2.15 42.01 -12.98
C VAL A 462 1.95 43.44 -13.48
N GLU A 463 1.59 43.62 -14.75
CA GLU A 463 1.32 44.94 -15.33
C GLU A 463 0.13 45.64 -14.64
N ALA A 464 -0.95 44.91 -14.38
CA ALA A 464 -2.13 45.44 -13.70
C ALA A 464 -1.82 45.88 -12.26
N LEU A 465 -1.03 45.09 -11.51
CA LEU A 465 -0.58 45.43 -10.16
C LEU A 465 0.37 46.64 -10.17
N GLY A 466 1.29 46.69 -11.13
CA GLY A 466 2.18 47.83 -11.33
C GLY A 466 1.40 49.13 -11.59
N ALA A 467 0.36 49.07 -12.44
CA ALA A 467 -0.51 50.21 -12.70
C ALA A 467 -1.32 50.62 -11.46
N ALA A 468 -1.82 49.66 -10.67
CA ALA A 468 -2.56 49.93 -9.44
C ALA A 468 -1.70 50.53 -8.31
N THR A 469 -0.38 50.31 -8.33
CA THR A 469 0.56 50.76 -7.30
C THR A 469 1.42 51.95 -7.75
N ALA A 470 1.25 52.44 -8.98
CA ALA A 470 2.09 53.48 -9.59
C ALA A 470 2.09 54.83 -8.86
N GLU A 471 1.05 55.13 -8.07
CA GLU A 471 0.92 56.39 -7.31
C GLU A 471 1.49 56.30 -5.88
N ALA A 472 1.98 55.13 -5.44
CA ALA A 472 2.56 54.94 -4.11
C ALA A 472 4.02 55.42 -4.04
N GLU A 473 4.42 56.07 -2.94
CA GLU A 473 5.79 56.59 -2.75
C GLU A 473 6.87 55.48 -2.77
N ASP A 474 6.52 54.24 -2.41
CA ASP A 474 7.39 53.05 -2.41
C ASP A 474 6.85 51.95 -3.36
N ALA A 475 6.52 52.30 -4.60
CA ALA A 475 5.99 51.34 -5.56
C ALA A 475 6.98 50.19 -5.85
N PRO A 476 6.57 48.92 -5.70
CA PRO A 476 7.45 47.77 -5.95
C PRO A 476 7.85 47.72 -7.43
N GLY A 477 9.14 47.44 -7.69
CA GLY A 477 9.64 47.25 -9.06
C GLY A 477 9.02 46.02 -9.73
N ALA A 478 8.98 46.03 -11.07
CA ALA A 478 8.36 44.96 -11.87
C ALA A 478 8.91 43.55 -11.57
N GLU A 479 10.18 43.44 -11.19
CA GLU A 479 10.80 42.16 -10.80
C GLU A 479 10.29 41.64 -9.45
N SER A 480 10.10 42.54 -8.48
CA SER A 480 9.50 42.19 -7.18
C SER A 480 8.06 41.73 -7.35
N LEU A 481 7.28 42.46 -8.15
CA LEU A 481 5.90 42.08 -8.47
C LEU A 481 5.83 40.73 -9.19
N ARG A 482 6.74 40.44 -10.12
CA ARG A 482 6.83 39.13 -10.79
C ARG A 482 7.11 38.01 -9.79
N GLY A 483 7.99 38.24 -8.82
CA GLY A 483 8.26 37.29 -7.75
C GLY A 483 7.03 37.05 -6.85
N GLU A 484 6.31 38.12 -6.48
CA GLU A 484 5.11 38.04 -5.64
C GLU A 484 3.95 37.34 -6.35
N VAL A 485 3.66 37.70 -7.61
CA VAL A 485 2.63 37.02 -8.42
C VAL A 485 2.97 35.55 -8.61
N GLY A 486 4.20 35.25 -9.02
CA GLY A 486 4.65 33.88 -9.25
C GLY A 486 4.56 33.00 -8.00
N SER A 487 5.00 33.51 -6.85
CA SER A 487 4.96 32.78 -5.57
C SER A 487 3.54 32.58 -5.07
N THR A 488 2.67 33.60 -5.18
CA THR A 488 1.26 33.52 -4.80
C THR A 488 0.49 32.49 -5.64
N LEU A 489 0.64 32.54 -6.97
CA LEU A 489 -0.02 31.58 -7.86
C LEU A 489 0.50 30.15 -7.63
N ALA A 490 1.81 29.97 -7.47
CA ALA A 490 2.39 28.67 -7.17
C ALA A 490 1.86 28.10 -5.85
N GLU A 491 1.72 28.94 -4.81
CA GLU A 491 1.16 28.54 -3.53
C GLU A 491 -0.30 28.10 -3.66
N TRP A 492 -1.14 28.84 -4.36
CA TRP A 492 -2.54 28.45 -4.56
C TRP A 492 -2.72 27.20 -5.43
N CYS A 493 -1.89 27.01 -6.45
CA CYS A 493 -1.87 25.76 -7.21
C CYS A 493 -1.46 24.59 -6.31
N ARG A 494 -0.50 24.79 -5.40
CA ARG A 494 -0.05 23.78 -4.43
C ARG A 494 -1.09 23.48 -3.35
N LEU A 495 -1.79 24.50 -2.85
CA LEU A 495 -2.93 24.33 -1.95
C LEU A 495 -4.15 23.73 -2.65
N GLY A 496 -4.13 23.65 -4.00
CA GLY A 496 -5.21 23.08 -4.78
C GLY A 496 -6.39 24.03 -4.96
N LEU A 497 -6.21 25.33 -4.72
CA LEU A 497 -7.21 26.38 -4.94
C LEU A 497 -7.32 26.77 -6.42
N LEU A 498 -6.21 26.69 -7.15
CA LEU A 498 -6.14 26.90 -8.60
C LEU A 498 -5.64 25.64 -9.34
N CYS A 499 -6.06 25.48 -10.59
CA CYS A 499 -5.46 24.55 -11.54
C CYS A 499 -5.38 25.16 -12.94
N GLN A 500 -4.58 24.54 -13.81
CA GLN A 500 -4.53 24.92 -15.23
C GLN A 500 -5.85 24.60 -15.93
N ARG A 501 -6.25 25.48 -16.86
CA ARG A 501 -7.48 25.42 -17.65
C ARG A 501 -7.23 24.82 -19.03
N GLY A 502 -8.04 23.84 -19.43
CA GLY A 502 -8.08 23.30 -20.80
C GLY A 502 -8.88 24.18 -21.79
N ASP A 503 -8.60 23.99 -23.09
CA ASP A 503 -9.16 24.79 -24.20
C ASP A 503 -10.68 24.62 -24.40
N GLU A 504 -11.25 23.45 -24.08
CA GLU A 504 -12.68 23.15 -24.27
C GLU A 504 -13.58 23.60 -23.11
N GLY A 505 -13.03 24.29 -22.11
CA GLY A 505 -13.76 25.08 -21.12
C GLY A 505 -15.17 24.60 -20.76
N ILE A 506 -15.32 23.38 -20.24
CA ILE A 506 -16.54 23.06 -19.51
C ILE A 506 -16.44 23.90 -18.23
N ALA A 507 -17.24 24.97 -18.14
CA ALA A 507 -17.56 25.55 -16.85
C ALA A 507 -18.04 24.36 -16.01
N LEU A 508 -17.26 23.98 -14.99
CA LEU A 508 -17.70 22.95 -14.06
C LEU A 508 -19.10 23.37 -13.62
N PRO A 509 -20.13 22.53 -13.82
CA PRO A 509 -21.34 22.69 -13.03
C PRO A 509 -20.89 22.87 -11.59
N GLU A 510 -21.57 23.71 -10.80
CA GLU A 510 -21.48 23.64 -9.34
C GLU A 510 -21.55 22.16 -8.99
N HIS A 511 -20.40 21.56 -8.70
CA HIS A 511 -20.34 20.11 -8.64
C HIS A 511 -20.98 19.78 -7.31
N ASP A 512 -22.22 19.30 -7.38
CA ASP A 512 -22.64 18.24 -6.48
C ASP A 512 -21.48 17.26 -6.38
N ALA A 513 -20.99 17.11 -5.16
CA ALA A 513 -19.77 16.43 -4.77
C ALA A 513 -19.66 15.03 -5.41
N ALA A 514 -19.10 14.94 -6.62
CA ALA A 514 -18.87 13.68 -7.32
C ALA A 514 -17.37 13.44 -7.60
N ALA A 515 -16.52 13.81 -6.64
CA ALA A 515 -15.26 13.11 -6.41
C ALA A 515 -15.51 12.15 -5.26
N GLY A 516 -16.23 11.06 -5.52
CA GLY A 516 -16.50 10.00 -4.55
C GLY A 516 -16.58 10.52 -3.11
N ALA A 517 -17.49 11.46 -2.84
CA ALA A 517 -18.09 11.44 -1.52
C ALA A 517 -18.46 9.97 -1.30
N PRO A 518 -18.20 9.36 -0.12
CA PRO A 518 -18.82 8.08 0.16
C PRO A 518 -20.27 8.31 -0.22
N SER A 519 -20.75 7.58 -1.23
CA SER A 519 -22.12 7.76 -1.67
C SER A 519 -22.91 7.68 -0.38
N ALA A 520 -23.59 8.77 -0.01
CA ALA A 520 -24.50 8.81 1.11
C ALA A 520 -25.76 8.00 0.75
N ASN A 521 -25.51 6.79 0.23
CA ASN A 521 -26.36 5.77 -0.35
C ASN A 521 -25.64 4.40 -0.25
N ASP A 522 -24.80 4.17 0.79
CA ASP A 522 -24.80 2.82 1.37
C ASP A 522 -26.09 2.76 2.18
N GLU A 523 -27.10 2.15 1.59
CA GLU A 523 -28.47 2.01 2.07
C GLU A 523 -28.52 1.67 3.57
N ALA A 524 -29.42 2.37 4.27
CA ALA A 524 -29.79 2.25 5.67
C ALA A 524 -29.29 0.95 6.34
N GLY A 525 -28.40 1.10 7.33
CA GLY A 525 -27.92 -0.01 8.14
C GLY A 525 -29.08 -0.96 8.50
N GLN A 526 -28.97 -2.22 8.09
CA GLN A 526 -30.06 -3.17 8.21
C GLN A 526 -30.16 -3.63 9.66
N THR A 527 -31.36 -3.62 10.21
CA THR A 527 -31.64 -4.28 11.49
C THR A 527 -32.13 -5.69 11.23
N VAL A 528 -31.44 -6.67 11.81
CA VAL A 528 -31.82 -8.09 11.77
C VAL A 528 -32.05 -8.61 13.17
N LEU A 529 -32.95 -9.57 13.29
CA LEU A 529 -33.15 -10.35 14.50
C LEU A 529 -32.01 -11.36 14.60
N LEU A 530 -31.19 -11.21 15.63
CA LEU A 530 -30.25 -12.24 16.06
C LEU A 530 -30.89 -12.99 17.22
N ALA A 531 -31.24 -14.26 17.00
CA ALA A 531 -31.77 -15.14 18.03
C ALA A 531 -30.74 -16.23 18.36
N HIS A 532 -30.50 -16.45 19.65
CA HIS A 532 -29.69 -17.56 20.12
C HIS A 532 -30.30 -18.08 21.42
N GLU A 533 -30.70 -19.35 21.41
CA GLU A 533 -31.47 -20.00 22.48
C GLU A 533 -32.75 -19.21 22.82
N GLN A 534 -32.91 -18.78 24.08
CA GLN A 534 -34.07 -18.01 24.54
C GLN A 534 -33.85 -16.49 24.42
N ARG A 535 -32.67 -16.04 23.96
CA ARG A 535 -32.32 -14.62 23.89
C ARG A 535 -32.45 -14.09 22.47
N ARG A 536 -32.80 -12.81 22.37
CA ARG A 536 -33.04 -12.09 21.12
C ARG A 536 -32.43 -10.70 21.19
N TRP A 537 -31.78 -10.28 20.12
CA TRP A 537 -31.22 -8.95 19.95
C TRP A 537 -31.68 -8.33 18.65
N ALA A 538 -31.89 -7.02 18.67
CA ALA A 538 -31.93 -6.23 17.45
C ALA A 538 -30.48 -5.91 17.06
N LEU A 539 -29.96 -6.60 16.05
CA LEU A 539 -28.61 -6.38 15.53
C LEU A 539 -28.67 -5.38 14.37
N GLU A 540 -28.15 -4.19 14.59
CA GLU A 540 -27.93 -3.20 13.55
C GLU A 540 -26.59 -3.44 12.86
N VAL A 541 -26.60 -3.50 11.53
CA VAL A 541 -25.43 -3.79 10.71
C VAL A 541 -25.09 -2.59 9.85
N ALA A 542 -23.85 -2.13 9.96
CA ALA A 542 -23.35 -0.91 9.34
C ALA A 542 -23.48 -0.84 7.81
N ASP A 543 -23.27 -1.96 7.12
CA ASP A 543 -23.25 -2.02 5.66
C ASP A 543 -23.46 -3.45 5.15
N VAL A 544 -23.59 -3.56 3.83
CA VAL A 544 -23.77 -4.82 3.11
C VAL A 544 -22.59 -5.78 3.32
N ALA A 545 -21.38 -5.28 3.58
CA ALA A 545 -20.19 -6.12 3.73
C ALA A 545 -20.18 -6.88 5.03
N ALA A 546 -20.43 -6.16 6.09
CA ALA A 546 -20.69 -6.74 7.39
C ALA A 546 -21.87 -7.72 7.32
N MET A 547 -22.94 -7.38 6.59
CA MET A 547 -24.12 -8.24 6.46
C MET A 547 -23.81 -9.55 5.73
N GLU A 548 -23.17 -9.52 4.56
CA GLU A 548 -22.78 -10.73 3.83
C GLU A 548 -21.86 -11.62 4.68
N ARG A 549 -20.92 -11.00 5.41
CA ARG A 549 -20.02 -11.75 6.29
C ARG A 549 -20.76 -12.42 7.44
N LEU A 550 -21.73 -11.72 8.02
CA LEU A 550 -22.62 -12.25 9.05
C LEU A 550 -23.51 -13.36 8.50
N GLN A 551 -24.09 -13.21 7.32
CA GLN A 551 -24.90 -14.23 6.64
C GLN A 551 -24.06 -15.48 6.32
N ALA A 552 -22.82 -15.33 5.86
CA ALA A 552 -21.92 -16.45 5.63
C ALA A 552 -21.60 -17.23 6.92
N GLY A 553 -21.61 -16.56 8.09
CA GLY A 553 -21.35 -17.18 9.39
C GLY A 553 -22.60 -17.78 10.05
N PHE A 554 -23.67 -17.00 10.12
CA PHE A 554 -24.89 -17.31 10.89
C PHE A 554 -26.06 -17.80 10.03
N GLY A 555 -25.97 -17.69 8.70
CA GLY A 555 -26.98 -18.17 7.75
C GLY A 555 -28.39 -17.63 8.06
N ASP A 556 -29.36 -18.54 8.01
CA ASP A 556 -30.78 -18.27 8.25
C ASP A 556 -31.10 -17.86 9.70
N ALA A 557 -30.12 -17.85 10.61
CA ALA A 557 -30.32 -17.34 11.98
C ALA A 557 -30.56 -15.83 12.04
N LEU A 558 -30.22 -15.11 10.97
CA LEU A 558 -30.41 -13.67 10.84
C LEU A 558 -31.70 -13.41 10.05
N LEU A 559 -32.77 -13.06 10.76
CA LEU A 559 -34.07 -12.78 10.15
C LEU A 559 -34.30 -11.27 10.00
N PRO A 560 -34.98 -10.79 8.96
CA PRO A 560 -35.38 -9.38 8.87
C PRO A 560 -36.21 -8.95 10.09
N LEU A 561 -35.96 -7.75 10.61
CA LEU A 561 -36.67 -7.20 11.77
C LEU A 561 -37.23 -5.81 11.46
N SER A 562 -38.48 -5.54 11.83
CA SER A 562 -39.08 -4.21 11.65
C SER A 562 -38.56 -3.22 12.70
N ALA A 563 -38.58 -1.93 12.38
CA ALA A 563 -38.13 -0.87 13.30
C ALA A 563 -38.94 -0.83 14.61
N GLU A 564 -40.22 -1.20 14.58
CA GLU A 564 -41.08 -1.27 15.76
C GLU A 564 -40.69 -2.44 16.67
N ALA A 565 -40.50 -3.63 16.09
CA ALA A 565 -40.08 -4.82 16.84
C ALA A 565 -38.65 -4.67 17.39
N ALA A 566 -37.78 -3.93 16.69
CA ALA A 566 -36.43 -3.65 17.16
C ALA A 566 -36.39 -2.85 18.47
N ARG A 567 -37.36 -1.95 18.71
CA ARG A 567 -37.43 -1.13 19.94
C ARG A 567 -37.73 -1.93 21.20
N GLU A 568 -38.29 -3.13 21.05
CA GLU A 568 -38.64 -4.00 22.17
C GLU A 568 -37.50 -4.96 22.57
N LEU A 569 -36.40 -4.98 21.81
CA LEU A 569 -35.27 -5.89 22.03
C LEU A 569 -34.02 -5.13 22.50
N PRO A 570 -33.12 -5.79 23.26
CA PRO A 570 -31.78 -5.26 23.53
C PRO A 570 -31.03 -4.97 22.23
N ARG A 571 -30.39 -3.79 22.16
CA ARG A 571 -29.70 -3.31 20.97
C ARG A 571 -28.28 -3.86 20.92
N LEU A 572 -27.91 -4.43 19.77
CA LEU A 572 -26.55 -4.76 19.41
C LEU A 572 -26.24 -4.03 18.10
N ALA A 573 -25.10 -3.37 18.02
CA ALA A 573 -24.74 -2.55 16.86
C ALA A 573 -23.35 -2.90 16.37
N LEU A 574 -23.24 -3.17 15.07
CA LEU A 574 -22.00 -3.35 14.36
C LEU A 574 -21.77 -2.10 13.50
N LEU A 575 -20.90 -1.22 13.97
CA LEU A 575 -20.71 0.13 13.46
C LEU A 575 -19.44 0.23 12.60
N LYS A 576 -19.45 1.06 11.56
CA LYS A 576 -18.22 1.48 10.87
C LYS A 576 -17.38 2.33 11.84
N ALA A 577 -16.10 2.04 11.89
CA ALA A 577 -15.09 2.82 12.58
C ALA A 577 -13.94 3.15 11.63
N ALA A 578 -13.11 4.14 11.98
CA ALA A 578 -11.95 4.54 11.17
C ALA A 578 -10.94 3.39 10.94
N ALA A 579 -10.91 2.41 11.84
CA ALA A 579 -10.10 1.21 11.74
C ALA A 579 -11.01 -0.03 11.67
N GLY A 580 -11.83 -0.17 10.62
CA GLY A 580 -12.70 -1.33 10.42
C GLY A 580 -14.05 -1.19 11.12
N TYR A 581 -14.41 -2.15 11.98
CA TYR A 581 -15.72 -2.20 12.63
C TYR A 581 -15.63 -2.23 14.16
N ALA A 582 -16.73 -1.85 14.81
CA ALA A 582 -16.92 -1.94 16.25
C ALA A 582 -18.25 -2.64 16.58
N LEU A 583 -18.21 -3.59 17.51
CA LEU A 583 -19.39 -4.25 18.07
C LEU A 583 -19.71 -3.62 19.42
N ALA A 584 -20.91 -3.08 19.56
CA ALA A 584 -21.40 -2.44 20.78
C ALA A 584 -22.75 -3.04 21.19
N SER A 585 -22.97 -3.18 22.50
CA SER A 585 -24.26 -3.56 23.07
C SER A 585 -24.79 -2.39 23.88
N ASN A 586 -25.93 -1.83 23.48
CA ASN A 586 -26.43 -0.55 24.00
C ASN A 586 -25.31 0.52 23.98
N ASP A 587 -24.93 1.05 25.15
CA ASP A 587 -23.89 2.08 25.29
C ASP A 587 -22.50 1.51 25.62
N THR A 588 -22.33 0.18 25.61
CA THR A 588 -21.07 -0.47 25.98
C THR A 588 -20.38 -1.06 24.76
N LEU A 589 -19.13 -0.65 24.52
CA LEU A 589 -18.28 -1.22 23.49
C LEU A 589 -17.86 -2.65 23.90
N ILE A 590 -18.21 -3.65 23.08
CA ILE A 590 -17.85 -5.05 23.30
C ILE A 590 -16.51 -5.38 22.64
N ALA A 591 -16.34 -4.95 21.39
CA ALA A 591 -15.12 -5.13 20.62
C ALA A 591 -14.94 -3.99 19.61
N SER A 592 -13.69 -3.67 19.28
CA SER A 592 -13.37 -2.65 18.27
C SER A 592 -12.20 -3.09 17.42
N ARG A 593 -11.96 -2.35 16.33
CA ARG A 593 -10.89 -2.65 15.36
C ARG A 593 -11.06 -4.03 14.71
N LEU A 594 -12.30 -4.42 14.47
CA LEU A 594 -12.63 -5.68 13.82
C LEU A 594 -12.46 -5.51 12.31
N THR A 595 -11.70 -6.40 11.68
CA THR A 595 -11.77 -6.63 10.23
C THR A 595 -13.05 -7.40 9.89
N LEU A 596 -13.45 -7.44 8.62
CA LEU A 596 -14.56 -8.28 8.16
C LEU A 596 -14.44 -9.74 8.66
N PRO A 597 -13.31 -10.45 8.46
CA PRO A 597 -13.15 -11.81 8.99
C PRO A 597 -13.30 -11.94 10.50
N ALA A 598 -13.10 -10.87 11.27
CA ALA A 598 -13.20 -10.87 12.74
C ALA A 598 -14.63 -10.60 13.26
N ILE A 599 -15.57 -10.18 12.41
CA ILE A 599 -16.96 -9.86 12.81
C ILE A 599 -17.66 -11.09 13.38
N VAL A 600 -17.69 -12.20 12.61
CA VAL A 600 -18.33 -13.44 13.04
C VAL A 600 -17.68 -13.98 14.32
N PRO A 601 -16.33 -14.12 14.42
CA PRO A 601 -15.68 -14.50 15.68
C PRO A 601 -16.04 -13.62 16.88
N ALA A 602 -16.08 -12.29 16.70
CA ALA A 602 -16.40 -11.36 17.79
C ALA A 602 -17.86 -11.50 18.24
N LEU A 603 -18.79 -11.64 17.31
CA LEU A 603 -20.20 -11.87 17.63
C LEU A 603 -20.43 -13.25 18.27
N THR A 604 -19.74 -14.28 17.78
CA THR A 604 -19.76 -15.63 18.38
C THR A 604 -19.21 -15.62 19.81
N GLU A 605 -18.10 -14.93 20.06
CA GLU A 605 -17.55 -14.79 21.43
C GLU A 605 -18.52 -14.04 22.35
N PHE A 606 -19.21 -13.02 21.83
CA PHE A 606 -20.29 -12.37 22.59
C PHE A 606 -21.38 -13.38 22.95
N LEU A 607 -21.90 -14.16 21.99
CA LEU A 607 -22.95 -15.15 22.23
C LEU A 607 -22.51 -16.27 23.19
N LEU A 608 -21.27 -16.76 23.08
CA LEU A 608 -20.69 -17.74 24.01
C LEU A 608 -20.74 -17.25 25.46
N ARG A 609 -20.41 -15.98 25.70
CA ARG A 609 -20.49 -15.37 27.04
C ARG A 609 -21.93 -15.20 27.51
N GLN A 610 -22.85 -14.91 26.60
CA GLN A 610 -24.28 -14.82 26.92
C GLN A 610 -24.89 -16.19 27.26
N ALA A 611 -24.40 -17.27 26.65
CA ALA A 611 -24.88 -18.64 26.88
C ALA A 611 -24.44 -19.23 28.23
N ALA A 612 -23.42 -18.68 28.90
CA ALA A 612 -22.97 -19.14 30.20
C ALA A 612 -23.92 -18.69 31.33
N GLY A 613 -24.44 -19.65 32.10
CA GLY A 613 -25.39 -19.42 33.19
C GLY A 613 -24.84 -19.83 34.56
N PRO A 614 -25.51 -19.45 35.67
CA PRO A 614 -25.16 -19.95 37.00
C PRO A 614 -25.22 -21.48 37.05
N GLY A 615 -24.10 -22.13 37.39
CA GLY A 615 -24.00 -23.59 37.40
C GLY A 615 -23.99 -24.27 36.03
N GLN A 616 -23.97 -23.50 34.94
CA GLN A 616 -23.97 -23.97 33.56
C GLN A 616 -22.82 -23.33 32.76
N PRO A 617 -21.57 -23.77 32.97
CA PRO A 617 -20.43 -23.23 32.26
C PRO A 617 -20.44 -23.67 30.79
N VAL A 618 -19.86 -22.84 29.93
CA VAL A 618 -19.71 -23.12 28.49
C VAL A 618 -18.23 -23.29 28.18
N ILE A 619 -17.87 -24.33 27.44
CA ILE A 619 -16.51 -24.52 26.93
C ILE A 619 -16.48 -24.05 25.48
N ASP A 620 -15.51 -23.20 25.17
CA ASP A 620 -15.15 -22.82 23.80
C ASP A 620 -14.40 -23.98 23.11
N ALA A 621 -15.17 -24.99 22.70
CA ALA A 621 -14.70 -26.16 21.97
C ALA A 621 -15.52 -26.35 20.69
N HIS A 622 -14.99 -27.14 19.75
CA HIS A 622 -15.63 -27.39 18.47
C HIS A 622 -16.16 -28.82 18.41
N LEU A 623 -17.47 -28.95 18.23
CA LEU A 623 -18.09 -30.22 17.91
C LEU A 623 -17.91 -30.50 16.41
N VAL A 624 -17.35 -31.66 16.09
CA VAL A 624 -17.18 -32.13 14.71
C VAL A 624 -18.08 -33.33 14.48
N VAL A 625 -18.88 -33.27 13.42
CA VAL A 625 -19.77 -34.37 13.00
C VAL A 625 -19.41 -34.78 11.59
N THR A 626 -18.99 -36.03 11.39
CA THR A 626 -18.59 -36.54 10.08
C THR A 626 -19.79 -36.84 9.19
N PRO A 627 -19.60 -36.95 7.87
CA PRO A 627 -20.64 -37.45 6.97
C PRO A 627 -21.19 -38.83 7.38
N ALA A 628 -20.36 -39.66 8.03
CA ALA A 628 -20.74 -40.97 8.56
C ALA A 628 -21.51 -40.90 9.90
N GLY A 629 -21.65 -39.72 10.50
CA GLY A 629 -22.37 -39.50 11.77
C GLY A 629 -21.52 -39.69 13.03
N SER A 630 -20.21 -39.93 12.90
CA SER A 630 -19.28 -39.95 14.04
C SER A 630 -19.12 -38.55 14.62
N VAL A 631 -19.03 -38.44 15.94
CA VAL A 631 -18.96 -37.15 16.66
C VAL A 631 -17.74 -37.11 17.58
N ALA A 632 -16.99 -36.01 17.54
CA ALA A 632 -15.87 -35.76 18.44
C ALA A 632 -15.86 -34.30 18.92
N LEU A 633 -15.35 -34.09 20.14
CA LEU A 633 -15.10 -32.74 20.66
C LEU A 633 -13.63 -32.36 20.41
N CYS A 634 -13.41 -31.32 19.62
CA CYS A 634 -12.08 -30.82 19.28
C CYS A 634 -11.77 -29.53 20.03
N VAL A 635 -10.55 -29.44 20.56
CA VAL A 635 -10.06 -28.29 21.33
C VAL A 635 -8.66 -27.92 20.83
N ALA A 636 -8.38 -26.63 20.67
CA ALA A 636 -7.02 -26.17 20.40
C ALA A 636 -6.25 -26.01 21.71
N GLY A 637 -5.21 -26.83 21.92
CA GLY A 637 -4.37 -26.76 23.13
C GLY A 637 -3.49 -25.51 23.19
N GLU A 638 -3.13 -24.95 22.03
CA GLU A 638 -2.23 -23.81 21.88
C GLU A 638 -2.69 -22.88 20.74
N PRO A 639 -2.25 -21.60 20.70
CA PRO A 639 -2.65 -20.67 19.66
C PRO A 639 -2.35 -21.16 18.23
N GLN A 640 -1.20 -21.82 18.02
CA GLN A 640 -0.78 -22.38 16.73
C GLN A 640 -1.68 -23.54 16.26
N ALA A 641 -2.33 -24.26 17.18
CA ALA A 641 -3.28 -25.31 16.86
C ALA A 641 -4.63 -24.79 16.36
N ARG A 642 -4.90 -23.48 16.47
CA ARG A 642 -6.14 -22.88 15.93
C ARG A 642 -6.17 -22.87 14.41
N GLU A 643 -5.03 -22.69 13.76
CA GLU A 643 -4.92 -22.79 12.29
C GLU A 643 -5.17 -24.22 11.81
N ALA A 644 -4.58 -25.20 12.50
CA ALA A 644 -4.84 -26.61 12.27
C ALA A 644 -6.33 -26.97 12.42
N LEU A 645 -6.97 -26.49 13.49
CA LEU A 645 -8.40 -26.65 13.73
C LEU A 645 -9.26 -25.97 12.64
N ALA A 646 -8.80 -24.84 12.10
CA ALA A 646 -9.49 -24.12 11.03
C ALA A 646 -9.43 -24.83 9.67
N ALA A 647 -8.43 -25.70 9.44
CA ALA A 647 -8.26 -26.47 8.21
C ALA A 647 -9.08 -27.79 8.18
N LEU A 648 -9.53 -28.28 9.35
CA LEU A 648 -10.31 -29.52 9.46
C LEU A 648 -11.59 -29.58 8.60
N PRO A 649 -12.40 -28.50 8.47
CA PRO A 649 -13.66 -28.58 7.74
C PRO A 649 -13.51 -28.93 6.27
N SER A 650 -12.55 -28.29 5.58
CA SER A 650 -12.21 -28.59 4.20
C SER A 650 -11.65 -30.00 4.03
N ALA A 651 -10.88 -30.48 5.01
CA ALA A 651 -10.23 -31.76 4.94
C ALA A 651 -11.22 -32.93 5.16
N LEU A 652 -12.21 -32.76 6.05
CA LEU A 652 -13.13 -33.83 6.47
C LEU A 652 -14.50 -33.83 5.79
N ARG A 653 -14.90 -32.73 5.12
CA ARG A 653 -16.29 -32.52 4.67
C ARG A 653 -17.32 -32.68 5.81
N SER A 654 -16.90 -32.40 7.04
CA SER A 654 -17.69 -32.55 8.27
C SER A 654 -18.47 -31.28 8.61
N ARG A 655 -19.50 -31.41 9.46
CA ARG A 655 -20.23 -30.29 10.05
C ARG A 655 -19.58 -29.85 11.34
N PHE A 656 -19.62 -28.54 11.63
CA PHE A 656 -18.99 -27.95 12.81
C PHE A 656 -19.99 -27.11 13.60
N SER A 657 -19.93 -27.22 14.92
CA SER A 657 -20.61 -26.32 15.85
C SER A 657 -19.60 -25.87 16.91
N ARG A 658 -19.54 -24.57 17.19
CA ARG A 658 -18.70 -24.01 18.26
C ARG A 658 -19.51 -23.86 19.55
N GLY A 659 -18.86 -24.15 20.68
CA GLY A 659 -19.43 -24.01 22.02
C GLY A 659 -20.22 -25.24 22.49
N VAL A 660 -19.92 -25.71 23.70
CA VAL A 660 -20.68 -26.74 24.41
C VAL A 660 -20.98 -26.29 25.85
N ARG A 661 -22.24 -26.39 26.29
CA ARG A 661 -22.65 -26.15 27.67
C ARG A 661 -22.55 -27.44 28.48
N LEU A 662 -22.11 -27.30 29.72
CA LEU A 662 -22.17 -28.36 30.72
C LEU A 662 -23.41 -28.18 31.58
N THR A 663 -24.22 -29.23 31.67
CA THR A 663 -25.39 -29.29 32.54
C THR A 663 -25.26 -30.49 33.47
N ALA A 664 -25.37 -30.26 34.77
CA ALA A 664 -25.41 -31.34 35.76
C ALA A 664 -26.85 -31.86 35.92
N GLU A 665 -27.04 -33.17 35.73
CA GLU A 665 -28.30 -33.88 36.00
C GLU A 665 -28.05 -34.93 37.09
N GLY A 666 -28.15 -34.53 38.37
CA GLY A 666 -27.83 -35.41 39.50
C GLY A 666 -26.33 -35.70 39.58
N GLU A 667 -25.94 -36.97 39.47
CA GLU A 667 -24.52 -37.38 39.45
C GLU A 667 -23.89 -37.34 38.04
N GLU A 668 -24.70 -37.30 36.97
CA GLU A 668 -24.23 -37.26 35.58
C GLU A 668 -24.03 -35.83 35.07
N VAL A 669 -23.00 -35.64 34.22
CA VAL A 669 -22.74 -34.38 33.51
C VAL A 669 -23.00 -34.58 32.03
N ARG A 670 -23.90 -33.78 31.45
CA ARG A 670 -24.23 -33.78 30.03
C ARG A 670 -23.64 -32.57 29.33
N LEU A 671 -23.31 -32.78 28.05
CA LEU A 671 -22.94 -31.71 27.14
C LEU A 671 -24.10 -31.39 26.20
N GLU A 672 -24.30 -30.10 25.98
CA GLU A 672 -25.27 -29.57 25.03
C GLU A 672 -24.52 -28.68 24.03
N PRO A 673 -24.54 -28.97 22.72
CA PRO A 673 -23.95 -28.09 21.73
C PRO A 673 -24.75 -26.81 21.59
N LEU A 674 -24.06 -25.69 21.30
CA LEU A 674 -24.72 -24.39 21.14
C LEU A 674 -25.08 -24.05 19.69
N GLY A 675 -24.51 -24.74 18.69
CA GLY A 675 -24.78 -24.47 17.28
C GLY A 675 -24.20 -23.15 16.77
N LEU A 676 -23.20 -22.58 17.46
CA LEU A 676 -22.58 -21.32 17.02
C LEU A 676 -21.61 -21.55 15.85
N PRO A 677 -21.36 -20.52 15.01
CA PRO A 677 -20.46 -20.64 13.87
C PRO A 677 -19.03 -21.03 14.29
N GLY A 678 -18.49 -22.07 13.64
CA GLY A 678 -17.09 -22.51 13.76
C GLY A 678 -16.27 -22.20 12.51
N PRO A 679 -15.03 -22.70 12.40
CA PRO A 679 -14.34 -22.73 11.11
C PRO A 679 -15.13 -23.66 10.17
N GLY A 680 -15.53 -23.19 8.99
CA GLY A 680 -16.31 -23.97 8.01
C GLY A 680 -17.77 -23.52 7.84
N ALA A 681 -18.57 -24.32 7.13
CA ALA A 681 -20.00 -24.06 6.94
C ALA A 681 -20.73 -24.15 8.29
N GLY A 682 -21.47 -23.09 8.63
CA GLY A 682 -22.19 -22.98 9.90
C GLY A 682 -23.33 -23.99 10.04
N TRP A 683 -23.72 -24.28 11.29
CA TRP A 683 -24.89 -25.09 11.60
C TRP A 683 -26.17 -24.30 11.29
N SER A 684 -27.06 -24.84 10.43
CA SER A 684 -28.31 -24.14 10.11
C SER A 684 -29.31 -24.25 11.27
N VAL A 685 -30.08 -23.19 11.49
CA VAL A 685 -31.15 -23.16 12.51
C VAL A 685 -32.27 -24.17 12.23
N ALA A 686 -32.45 -24.55 10.96
CA ALA A 686 -33.41 -25.58 10.56
C ALA A 686 -32.96 -27.00 10.92
N GLU A 687 -31.67 -27.19 11.21
CA GLU A 687 -31.09 -28.49 11.53
C GLU A 687 -31.07 -28.72 13.04
N ALA A 688 -31.71 -29.80 13.49
CA ALA A 688 -31.62 -30.22 14.87
C ALA A 688 -30.15 -30.52 15.23
N LEU A 689 -29.68 -29.94 16.33
CA LEU A 689 -28.36 -30.25 16.88
C LEU A 689 -28.30 -31.74 17.26
N PRO A 690 -27.14 -32.40 17.05
CA PRO A 690 -27.03 -33.83 17.25
C PRO A 690 -27.08 -34.14 18.74
N MET A 691 -27.78 -35.22 19.11
CA MET A 691 -27.65 -35.75 20.46
C MET A 691 -26.23 -36.28 20.64
N LEU A 692 -25.52 -35.78 21.65
CA LEU A 692 -24.15 -36.21 21.92
C LEU A 692 -24.14 -37.61 22.54
N PRO A 693 -23.31 -38.54 22.01
CA PRO A 693 -23.19 -39.88 22.59
C PRO A 693 -22.58 -39.80 23.99
N ARG A 694 -22.91 -40.80 24.83
CA ARG A 694 -22.32 -40.93 26.17
C ARG A 694 -20.79 -41.00 26.11
N GLU A 695 -20.26 -41.77 25.16
CA GLU A 695 -18.82 -41.90 24.88
C GLU A 695 -18.40 -40.92 23.77
N LEU A 696 -18.31 -39.64 24.12
CA LEU A 696 -17.81 -38.59 23.21
C LEU A 696 -16.29 -38.46 23.43
N PRO A 697 -15.45 -38.80 22.42
CA PRO A 697 -14.01 -38.62 22.51
C PRO A 697 -13.62 -37.14 22.50
N VAL A 698 -12.54 -36.81 23.19
CA VAL A 698 -11.96 -35.46 23.24
C VAL A 698 -10.63 -35.45 22.52
N TRP A 699 -10.51 -34.57 21.55
CA TRP A 699 -9.31 -34.42 20.74
C TRP A 699 -8.70 -33.04 20.93
N VAL A 700 -7.45 -33.04 21.37
CA VAL A 700 -6.63 -31.85 21.49
C VAL A 700 -5.80 -31.73 20.22
N MET A 701 -6.05 -30.67 19.46
CA MET A 701 -5.30 -30.39 18.23
C MET A 701 -3.90 -29.90 18.58
N ALA A 702 -2.90 -30.48 17.94
CA ALA A 702 -1.53 -29.99 17.95
C ALA A 702 -1.26 -29.04 16.77
N GLY A 703 -0.27 -28.16 16.92
CA GLY A 703 0.22 -27.32 15.82
C GLY A 703 0.90 -28.17 14.74
N THR A 704 1.00 -27.65 13.52
CA THR A 704 1.56 -28.39 12.37
C THR A 704 3.01 -28.86 12.59
N GLU A 705 3.84 -28.06 13.26
CA GLU A 705 5.24 -28.42 13.58
C GLU A 705 5.38 -29.37 14.78
N SER A 706 4.38 -29.40 15.66
CA SER A 706 4.35 -30.22 16.88
C SER A 706 3.39 -31.42 16.78
N ALA A 707 2.81 -31.65 15.60
CA ALA A 707 1.81 -32.67 15.37
C ALA A 707 2.42 -34.08 15.52
N PRO A 708 1.87 -34.93 16.39
CA PRO A 708 2.36 -36.30 16.50
C PRO A 708 1.99 -37.10 15.25
N ALA A 709 2.94 -37.89 14.74
CA ALA A 709 2.73 -38.74 13.56
C ALA A 709 1.61 -39.79 13.77
N THR A 710 1.37 -40.18 15.02
CA THR A 710 0.26 -41.04 15.44
C THR A 710 -0.46 -40.42 16.65
N PRO A 711 -1.78 -40.62 16.81
CA PRO A 711 -2.53 -40.10 17.95
C PRO A 711 -1.97 -40.59 19.28
N THR A 712 -1.71 -39.66 20.20
CA THR A 712 -1.16 -39.99 21.52
C THR A 712 -2.24 -39.84 22.60
N PRO A 713 -2.42 -40.86 23.48
CA PRO A 713 -3.39 -40.77 24.55
C PRO A 713 -2.99 -39.67 25.54
N LEU A 714 -3.97 -38.87 25.96
CA LEU A 714 -3.79 -37.75 26.88
C LEU A 714 -4.31 -38.13 28.26
N SER A 715 -3.58 -37.77 29.32
CA SER A 715 -4.06 -38.01 30.68
C SER A 715 -5.28 -37.13 30.98
N ARG A 716 -6.11 -37.59 31.92
CA ARG A 716 -7.30 -36.84 32.35
C ARG A 716 -6.96 -35.43 32.86
N LEU A 717 -5.84 -35.30 33.59
CA LEU A 717 -5.40 -34.01 34.13
C LEU A 717 -4.90 -33.05 33.04
N ASP A 718 -4.21 -33.58 32.04
CA ASP A 718 -3.74 -32.76 30.91
C ASP A 718 -4.92 -32.30 30.04
N ALA A 719 -5.91 -33.18 29.80
CA ALA A 719 -7.16 -32.82 29.12
C ALA A 719 -7.92 -31.72 29.86
N LEU A 720 -8.01 -31.81 31.19
CA LEU A 720 -8.57 -30.77 32.04
C LEU A 720 -7.80 -29.45 31.90
N GLY A 721 -6.47 -29.50 31.90
CA GLY A 721 -5.60 -28.33 31.72
C GLY A 721 -5.83 -27.59 30.40
N VAL A 722 -6.15 -28.32 29.33
CA VAL A 722 -6.46 -27.74 28.01
C VAL A 722 -7.87 -27.15 27.93
N LEU A 723 -8.85 -27.77 28.60
CA LEU A 723 -10.25 -27.32 28.54
C LEU A 723 -10.54 -26.09 29.42
N LEU A 724 -9.87 -25.96 30.56
CA LEU A 724 -10.12 -24.89 31.54
C LEU A 724 -9.95 -23.46 30.98
N PRO A 725 -8.90 -23.14 30.19
CA PRO A 725 -8.76 -21.83 29.55
C PRO A 725 -9.90 -21.47 28.59
N GLY A 726 -10.56 -22.48 28.00
CA GLY A 726 -11.71 -22.33 27.13
C GLY A 726 -13.04 -22.16 27.89
N CYS A 727 -13.05 -22.34 29.20
CA CYS A 727 -14.27 -22.30 30.01
C CYS A 727 -14.74 -20.86 30.25
N ARG A 728 -16.04 -20.62 30.06
CA ARG A 728 -16.76 -19.36 30.26
C ARG A 728 -17.84 -19.60 31.31
N THR A 729 -17.90 -18.75 32.33
CA THR A 729 -18.91 -18.80 33.39
C THR A 729 -19.75 -17.53 33.41
N ALA A 730 -20.89 -17.57 34.11
CA ALA A 730 -21.74 -16.40 34.29
C ALA A 730 -20.97 -15.22 34.90
N GLY A 731 -21.06 -14.05 34.26
CA GLY A 731 -20.38 -12.83 34.69
C GLY A 731 -18.87 -12.78 34.38
N GLY A 732 -18.31 -13.77 33.67
CA GLY A 732 -16.90 -13.77 33.26
C GLY A 732 -15.90 -14.07 34.38
N VAL A 733 -16.35 -14.70 35.46
CA VAL A 733 -15.52 -15.08 36.60
C VAL A 733 -14.73 -16.37 36.27
N PRO A 734 -13.52 -16.59 36.82
CA PRO A 734 -12.83 -17.86 36.67
C PRO A 734 -13.70 -19.06 37.12
N PRO A 735 -13.51 -20.26 36.54
CA PRO A 735 -14.26 -21.47 36.91
C PRO A 735 -14.21 -21.74 38.42
N SER A 736 -15.37 -21.99 39.03
CA SER A 736 -15.44 -22.37 40.45
C SER A 736 -14.88 -23.78 40.67
N ALA A 737 -14.56 -24.12 41.92
CA ALA A 737 -14.16 -25.49 42.29
C ALA A 737 -15.22 -26.52 41.86
N GLU A 738 -16.50 -26.17 41.95
CA GLU A 738 -17.62 -26.99 41.48
C GLU A 738 -17.60 -27.19 39.96
N THR A 739 -17.32 -26.13 39.18
CA THR A 739 -17.18 -26.23 37.72
C THR A 739 -16.03 -27.16 37.34
N ILE A 740 -14.90 -27.05 38.02
CA ILE A 740 -13.73 -27.91 37.78
C ILE A 740 -14.08 -29.37 38.09
N GLN A 741 -14.78 -29.63 39.19
CA GLN A 741 -15.24 -30.97 39.56
C GLN A 741 -16.26 -31.56 38.57
N GLN A 742 -17.15 -30.73 38.01
CA GLN A 742 -18.08 -31.16 36.96
C GLN A 742 -17.31 -31.59 35.69
N LEU A 743 -16.29 -30.81 35.30
CA LEU A 743 -15.48 -31.10 34.13
C LEU A 743 -14.61 -32.36 34.33
N ASP A 744 -14.01 -32.54 35.51
CA ASP A 744 -13.22 -33.72 35.86
C ASP A 744 -14.07 -35.00 35.90
N ARG A 745 -15.28 -34.93 36.46
CA ARG A 745 -16.26 -36.03 36.42
C ARG A 745 -16.71 -36.34 35.00
N TRP A 746 -16.93 -35.31 34.17
CA TRP A 746 -17.29 -35.53 32.78
C TRP A 746 -16.18 -36.25 32.01
N LEU A 747 -14.90 -35.93 32.26
CA LEU A 747 -13.76 -36.61 31.63
C LEU A 747 -13.53 -38.05 32.13
N GLU A 748 -14.15 -38.44 33.23
CA GLU A 748 -14.00 -39.80 33.79
C GLU A 748 -14.51 -40.86 32.81
N GLY A 749 -13.65 -41.82 32.47
CA GLY A 749 -13.97 -42.88 31.52
C GLY A 749 -13.99 -42.47 30.03
N ARG A 750 -13.57 -41.23 29.68
CA ARG A 750 -13.51 -40.77 28.29
C ARG A 750 -12.12 -40.90 27.68
N ALA A 751 -12.09 -41.29 26.40
CA ALA A 751 -10.86 -41.32 25.63
C ALA A 751 -10.45 -39.91 25.20
N CYS A 752 -9.29 -39.45 25.68
CA CYS A 752 -8.69 -38.15 25.35
C CYS A 752 -7.42 -38.38 24.54
N TRP A 753 -7.25 -37.65 23.44
CA TRP A 753 -6.12 -37.84 22.52
C TRP A 753 -5.54 -36.50 22.08
N THR A 754 -4.25 -36.48 21.81
CA THR A 754 -3.61 -35.41 21.03
C THR A 754 -3.46 -35.87 19.59
N VAL A 755 -3.91 -35.04 18.64
CA VAL A 755 -3.99 -35.39 17.21
C VAL A 755 -3.48 -34.26 16.32
N GLY A 756 -2.94 -34.62 15.15
CA GLY A 756 -2.65 -33.71 14.05
C GLY A 756 -3.77 -33.71 13.01
N VAL A 757 -3.82 -32.72 12.11
CA VAL A 757 -4.90 -32.61 11.10
C VAL A 757 -5.02 -33.87 10.25
N GLU A 758 -3.91 -34.40 9.73
CA GLU A 758 -3.90 -35.61 8.87
C GLU A 758 -4.27 -36.89 9.63
N SER A 759 -3.83 -37.03 10.89
CA SER A 759 -4.21 -38.18 11.72
C SER A 759 -5.66 -38.13 12.20
N THR A 760 -6.25 -36.93 12.25
CA THR A 760 -7.69 -36.74 12.52
C THR A 760 -8.55 -37.29 11.36
N LEU A 761 -8.08 -37.17 10.11
CA LEU A 761 -8.75 -37.73 8.91
C LEU A 761 -8.92 -39.25 8.99
N THR A 762 -7.90 -39.94 9.49
CA THR A 762 -7.88 -41.41 9.56
C THR A 762 -8.66 -41.95 10.76
N GLN A 763 -8.78 -41.20 11.85
CA GLN A 763 -9.47 -41.66 13.07
C GLN A 763 -10.98 -41.45 13.05
N LEU A 764 -11.48 -40.42 12.34
CA LEU A 764 -12.92 -40.12 12.25
C LEU A 764 -13.72 -41.12 11.40
N ASP A 765 -13.09 -41.75 10.42
CA ASP A 765 -13.71 -42.69 9.48
C ASP A 765 -13.64 -44.16 9.92
N VAL A 766 -12.86 -44.48 10.96
CA VAL A 766 -12.79 -45.86 11.49
C VAL A 766 -13.87 -46.02 12.57
N SER A 767 -15.00 -46.60 12.17
CA SER A 767 -16.02 -47.12 13.08
C SER A 767 -15.41 -48.06 14.13
N GLN A 768 -15.44 -47.61 15.41
CA GLN A 768 -15.19 -48.32 16.68
C GLN A 768 -14.13 -49.44 16.73
N PRO A 769 -13.10 -49.35 17.60
CA PRO A 769 -12.42 -50.54 18.10
C PRO A 769 -13.28 -51.17 19.21
N THR A 770 -13.78 -52.39 19.00
CA THR A 770 -14.40 -53.23 20.05
C THR A 770 -13.37 -53.59 21.13
N PRO A 771 -13.72 -53.57 22.43
CA PRO A 771 -12.87 -54.09 23.49
C PRO A 771 -13.08 -55.60 23.66
N ALA A 772 -12.24 -56.43 23.04
CA ALA A 772 -12.06 -57.84 23.42
C ALA A 772 -10.74 -58.37 22.85
N ASP A 773 -9.72 -58.47 23.71
CA ASP A 773 -8.84 -59.66 23.83
C ASP A 773 -7.70 -59.35 24.81
N SER A 774 -8.02 -59.44 26.11
CA SER A 774 -7.00 -59.80 27.11
C SER A 774 -7.61 -60.75 28.14
N MET A 775 -7.40 -62.04 27.92
CA MET A 775 -7.15 -63.10 28.92
C MET A 775 -7.30 -64.47 28.26
N ALA A 776 -6.18 -65.11 27.93
CA ALA A 776 -5.88 -66.50 28.28
C ALA A 776 -4.56 -66.95 27.62
N ALA A 777 -3.49 -67.02 28.41
CA ALA A 777 -2.58 -68.18 28.56
C ALA A 777 -1.17 -67.73 28.94
N GLY A 778 -0.73 -68.04 30.17
CA GLY A 778 0.69 -68.03 30.50
C GLY A 778 1.05 -67.82 31.98
N ASN A 779 0.64 -68.77 32.84
CA ASN A 779 1.04 -69.02 34.24
C ASN A 779 0.68 -68.01 35.34
#